data_AF-A0AAV7IPN5-F1
#
_entry.id   AF-A0AAV7IPN5-F1
#
_cell.length_a   1.000
_cell.length_b   1.000
_cell.length_c   1.000
_cell.angle_alpha   90.00
_cell.angle_beta   90.00
_cell.angle_gamma   90.00
#
_symmetry.space_group_name_H-M   'P 1'
#
loop_
_entity.id
_entity.type
_entity.pdbx_description
1 polymer ?
#
loop_
_entity_poly.entity_id
_entity_poly.type
_entity_poly.pdbx_seq_one_letter_code
_entity_poly.pdbx_strand_id
1 'polypeptide(L)'
;MTETNGTNNSNTKNGNFICGVVEGFYGRPWTSEQRKDLFQKMKKWGMDSYLYAPKDDYKHRAFWRDLYTVEEAEHLTGLITSARDSGITFYYALSPGLDITYSSVKEVTALKRKLEQVSQFGCTAFALLFDDIEPEMSEADKEVFQSFAHAQVSVTNDIFQHLGQPKFLLCPTQYCATRAMPNVPSSEYLNTLGSKLAQEIDIMWTGPKVISRLLTPESIEEITEVLRRPPVIWDNLHANDYDQKRVFLGPYSGRSPDLIPKLRGVLTNPNCEYGANFIAIHTLAQWSRCNVDGKRDLSLNDTVSADIKLETETEDGVVGEDVPSTLSPNMYHPRHALKAAIKDWLIEFSKKKVAWGVIAKPQPAVAPSVPIPIIPSVNTCMSLTATSTVSTVSTASITASGNTNHLAALAEVCSSVTSDFPGPTGPAMNSLVSDNKVEPVDVSTGTSNSVLGTACSENGPGTGGIVGTAGTVGTGGTEAQKLGTEDGTGSRNQQENLESPEVTEPMDCNTTPSNSPSQTVKDDEAMVENTSTCSGTSGSMQVEEVNGTQMIVETDGVDGEGGKDKDKMLTIEDLGLLCDLFYLPFEHGGQGIQVLQEFNWLKSNAHVMLKKKDENCKADYEEWLSRAAKFNDMCEAVNRLFQRMTYCDNRELLYDLYSYIWDMRGVISLLNSYVKWLAFGKFQSSMTTFTQGSYTWFSNGWKETFMSGDQEPWVFRGGLTADLQRLIPVDSGNDLFVYKAPEVPTSIIYTVRPYLPSDEDAVYALCNRITGVTGTSAVADRLVGGFLTISPEFCMVVEDDSGLVGYALTALNIKTHYKKMAVAWIPELKVKYPLEDITNDLPESVQEAIRYFHSFSPEVPEQLSQQFPSLVMCSLLPTVTDQSIAKRLITCSLAALRANGSFGIHTTISAMDKESHEFYGKLGFVDYNQGQEELPGVVTMSRSF
;
A
#
# COMPACT_ATOMS: atom_id res chain seq x y z
N MET A 1 38.52 -6.71 -13.22
CA MET A 1 38.38 -8.18 -13.11
C MET A 1 39.17 -8.63 -11.89
N THR A 2 38.47 -8.97 -10.82
CA THR A 2 39.02 -9.64 -9.64
C THR A 2 38.28 -10.95 -9.52
N GLU A 3 39.00 -12.07 -9.51
CA GLU A 3 38.41 -13.40 -9.37
C GLU A 3 37.74 -13.51 -8.01
N THR A 4 36.41 -13.45 -7.98
CA THR A 4 35.65 -13.88 -6.81
C THR A 4 35.79 -15.40 -6.71
N ASN A 5 36.60 -15.86 -5.75
CA ASN A 5 36.78 -17.27 -5.42
C ASN A 5 35.43 -18.01 -5.44
N GLY A 6 35.27 -18.94 -6.39
CA GLY A 6 34.10 -19.80 -6.48
C GLY A 6 34.09 -20.83 -5.36
N THR A 7 33.79 -20.40 -4.14
CA THR A 7 33.64 -21.26 -2.96
C THR A 7 32.33 -22.04 -3.06
N ASN A 8 32.46 -23.21 -3.68
CA ASN A 8 31.45 -24.25 -3.78
C ASN A 8 30.66 -24.46 -2.48
N ASN A 9 29.33 -24.36 -2.54
CA ASN A 9 28.45 -24.71 -1.41
C ASN A 9 28.50 -26.23 -1.15
N SER A 10 28.99 -26.65 0.01
CA SER A 10 29.09 -28.08 0.38
C SER A 10 27.74 -28.72 0.65
N ASN A 11 26.75 -27.95 1.11
CA ASN A 11 25.45 -28.46 1.54
C ASN A 11 24.62 -28.92 0.32
N THR A 12 24.58 -28.11 -0.74
CA THR A 12 23.94 -28.47 -2.02
C THR A 12 24.76 -29.50 -2.80
N LYS A 13 26.11 -29.43 -2.78
CA LYS A 13 26.98 -30.37 -3.52
C LYS A 13 26.85 -31.84 -3.12
N ASN A 14 26.47 -32.13 -1.89
CA ASN A 14 26.21 -33.50 -1.44
C ASN A 14 24.84 -34.02 -1.89
N GLY A 15 24.04 -33.22 -2.63
CA GLY A 15 22.73 -33.60 -3.17
C GLY A 15 21.59 -33.70 -2.14
N ASN A 16 21.88 -33.40 -0.86
CA ASN A 16 20.98 -33.67 0.26
C ASN A 16 20.17 -32.45 0.73
N PHE A 17 20.54 -31.24 0.29
CA PHE A 17 19.92 -29.98 0.72
C PHE A 17 19.43 -29.17 -0.48
N ILE A 18 18.11 -29.03 -0.64
CA ILE A 18 17.46 -28.24 -1.68
C ILE A 18 17.63 -26.76 -1.34
N CYS A 19 18.30 -25.96 -2.18
CA CYS A 19 18.44 -24.52 -1.95
C CYS A 19 18.07 -23.72 -3.19
N GLY A 20 17.08 -22.84 -3.06
CA GLY A 20 16.39 -22.36 -4.25
C GLY A 20 15.41 -21.21 -4.08
N VAL A 21 14.67 -21.00 -5.18
CA VAL A 21 13.58 -20.03 -5.31
C VAL A 21 12.34 -20.78 -5.76
N VAL A 22 11.20 -20.48 -5.15
CA VAL A 22 9.88 -20.82 -5.67
C VAL A 22 9.26 -19.56 -6.24
N GLU A 23 8.79 -19.64 -7.49
CA GLU A 23 7.94 -18.61 -8.08
C GLU A 23 6.50 -18.99 -7.73
N GLY A 24 6.03 -18.62 -6.53
CA GLY A 24 4.81 -19.16 -5.93
C GLY A 24 3.80 -18.13 -5.41
N PHE A 25 4.05 -16.85 -5.71
CA PHE A 25 3.23 -15.70 -5.36
C PHE A 25 2.00 -15.53 -6.27
N TYR A 26 1.04 -14.72 -5.81
CA TYR A 26 -0.10 -14.23 -6.60
C TYR A 26 0.28 -12.97 -7.39
N GLY A 27 -0.34 -12.77 -8.55
CA GLY A 27 -0.02 -11.68 -9.48
C GLY A 27 0.83 -12.10 -10.68
N ARG A 28 1.28 -11.10 -11.45
CA ARG A 28 1.92 -11.27 -12.76
C ARG A 28 3.18 -12.17 -12.68
N PRO A 29 3.22 -13.34 -13.34
CA PRO A 29 4.39 -14.23 -13.34
C PRO A 29 5.64 -13.60 -13.98
N TRP A 30 6.82 -14.11 -13.63
CA TRP A 30 8.08 -13.66 -14.25
C TRP A 30 8.17 -14.08 -15.72
N THR A 31 8.89 -13.31 -16.53
CA THR A 31 9.13 -13.65 -17.94
C THR A 31 10.14 -14.81 -18.07
N SER A 32 10.10 -15.51 -19.19
CA SER A 32 11.11 -16.53 -19.51
C SER A 32 12.55 -16.00 -19.53
N GLU A 33 12.77 -14.70 -19.77
CA GLU A 33 14.10 -14.08 -19.70
C GLU A 33 14.54 -13.83 -18.25
N GLN A 34 13.65 -13.30 -17.41
CA GLN A 34 13.89 -13.11 -15.97
C GLN A 34 14.20 -14.46 -15.28
N ARG A 35 13.47 -15.53 -15.62
CA ARG A 35 13.74 -16.89 -15.13
C ARG A 35 15.10 -17.42 -15.60
N LYS A 36 15.51 -17.18 -16.85
CA LYS A 36 16.84 -17.58 -17.36
C LYS A 36 17.98 -16.81 -16.68
N ASP A 37 17.82 -15.51 -16.44
CA ASP A 37 18.78 -14.68 -15.69
C ASP A 37 18.88 -15.15 -14.23
N LEU A 38 17.74 -15.52 -13.62
CA LEU A 38 17.69 -16.13 -12.29
C LEU A 38 18.52 -17.42 -12.21
N PHE A 39 18.40 -18.33 -13.18
CA PHE A 39 19.18 -19.57 -13.18
C PHE A 39 20.69 -19.32 -13.22
N GLN A 40 21.16 -18.30 -13.98
CA GLN A 40 22.58 -17.92 -13.98
C GLN A 40 23.03 -17.31 -12.65
N LYS A 41 22.20 -16.48 -12.01
CA LYS A 41 22.46 -15.90 -10.68
C LYS A 41 22.52 -16.98 -9.60
N MET A 42 21.54 -17.89 -9.57
CA MET A 42 21.51 -19.04 -8.66
C MET A 42 22.75 -19.94 -8.82
N LYS A 43 23.13 -20.28 -10.05
CA LYS A 43 24.36 -21.02 -10.38
C LYS A 43 25.61 -20.30 -9.83
N LYS A 44 25.73 -18.99 -10.04
CA LYS A 44 26.83 -18.15 -9.52
C LYS A 44 26.88 -18.17 -7.98
N TRP A 45 25.73 -18.22 -7.32
CA TRP A 45 25.63 -18.19 -5.86
C TRP A 45 25.64 -19.57 -5.18
N GLY A 46 25.66 -20.67 -5.94
CA GLY A 46 25.74 -22.03 -5.41
C GLY A 46 24.40 -22.63 -4.95
N MET A 47 23.29 -22.10 -5.47
CA MET A 47 21.92 -22.62 -5.33
C MET A 47 21.64 -23.62 -6.46
N ASP A 48 20.67 -24.53 -6.26
CA ASP A 48 20.51 -25.71 -7.11
C ASP A 48 19.07 -26.07 -7.51
N SER A 49 18.06 -25.33 -7.04
CA SER A 49 16.65 -25.73 -7.18
C SER A 49 15.72 -24.56 -7.52
N TYR A 50 14.87 -24.71 -8.52
CA TYR A 50 13.80 -23.75 -8.84
C TYR A 50 12.47 -24.47 -8.95
N LEU A 51 11.44 -23.93 -8.29
CA LEU A 51 10.07 -24.46 -8.29
C LEU A 51 9.15 -23.52 -9.07
N TYR A 52 8.66 -24.02 -10.21
CA TYR A 52 7.66 -23.34 -11.04
C TYR A 52 6.28 -23.55 -10.41
N ALA A 53 5.75 -22.55 -9.71
CA ALA A 53 4.43 -22.59 -9.06
C ALA A 53 3.58 -21.30 -9.20
N PRO A 54 3.67 -20.49 -10.29
CA PRO A 54 3.03 -19.18 -10.36
C PRO A 54 1.50 -19.32 -10.23
N LYS A 55 0.89 -18.65 -9.25
CA LYS A 55 -0.54 -18.84 -8.92
C LYS A 55 -1.46 -18.41 -10.07
N ASP A 56 -1.09 -17.34 -10.77
CA ASP A 56 -1.84 -16.74 -11.87
C ASP A 56 -1.56 -17.40 -13.24
N ASP A 57 -0.70 -18.43 -13.32
CA ASP A 57 -0.68 -19.30 -14.50
C ASP A 57 -1.95 -20.17 -14.51
N TYR A 58 -2.86 -19.82 -15.40
CA TYR A 58 -4.10 -20.54 -15.64
C TYR A 58 -3.93 -22.07 -15.74
N LYS A 59 -2.89 -22.58 -16.41
CA LYS A 59 -2.67 -24.03 -16.57
C LYS A 59 -1.90 -24.68 -15.42
N HIS A 60 -1.44 -23.90 -14.45
CA HIS A 60 -0.86 -24.38 -13.19
C HIS A 60 -1.94 -24.63 -12.12
N ARG A 61 -2.98 -23.77 -12.03
CA ARG A 61 -4.00 -23.85 -10.98
C ARG A 61 -5.44 -23.94 -11.51
N ALA A 62 -5.98 -22.87 -12.09
CA ALA A 62 -7.41 -22.78 -12.43
C ALA A 62 -7.91 -23.80 -13.48
N PHE A 63 -7.10 -24.06 -14.52
CA PHE A 63 -7.37 -24.99 -15.61
C PHE A 63 -6.27 -26.07 -15.66
N TRP A 64 -5.91 -26.62 -14.50
CA TRP A 64 -4.80 -27.58 -14.34
C TRP A 64 -4.90 -28.81 -15.26
N ARG A 65 -6.12 -29.21 -15.65
CA ARG A 65 -6.41 -30.33 -16.57
C ARG A 65 -5.98 -30.09 -18.01
N ASP A 66 -5.91 -28.82 -18.43
CA ASP A 66 -5.63 -28.48 -19.83
C ASP A 66 -4.16 -28.69 -20.15
N LEU A 67 -3.90 -29.42 -21.23
CA LEU A 67 -2.55 -29.66 -21.73
C LEU A 67 -1.94 -28.37 -22.29
N TYR A 68 -0.61 -28.30 -22.27
CA TYR A 68 0.12 -27.23 -22.93
C TYR A 68 -0.03 -27.34 -24.45
N THR A 69 -0.17 -26.21 -25.15
CA THR A 69 -0.12 -26.10 -26.61
C THR A 69 1.31 -26.34 -27.12
N VAL A 70 1.52 -26.34 -28.44
CA VAL A 70 2.85 -26.55 -29.02
C VAL A 70 3.78 -25.38 -28.65
N GLU A 71 3.26 -24.15 -28.70
CA GLU A 71 3.98 -22.92 -28.40
C GLU A 71 4.37 -22.85 -26.91
N GLU A 72 3.43 -23.16 -26.02
CA GLU A 72 3.69 -23.28 -24.58
C GLU A 72 4.70 -24.40 -24.27
N ALA A 73 4.60 -25.54 -24.96
CA ALA A 73 5.50 -26.67 -24.80
C ALA A 73 6.94 -26.34 -25.23
N GLU A 74 7.12 -25.62 -26.35
CA GLU A 74 8.44 -25.15 -26.80
C GLU A 74 9.06 -24.19 -25.77
N HIS A 75 8.28 -23.24 -25.26
CA HIS A 75 8.74 -22.30 -24.23
C HIS A 75 9.13 -23.00 -22.92
N LEU A 76 8.30 -23.94 -22.43
CA LEU A 76 8.58 -24.69 -21.20
C LEU A 76 9.78 -25.65 -21.37
N THR A 77 9.91 -26.32 -22.53
CA THR A 77 11.08 -27.15 -22.89
C THR A 77 12.36 -26.32 -22.91
N GLY A 78 12.32 -25.12 -23.48
CA GLY A 78 13.44 -24.18 -23.49
C GLY A 78 13.82 -23.69 -22.09
N LEU A 79 12.84 -23.52 -21.20
CA LEU A 79 13.05 -23.12 -19.81
C LEU A 79 13.69 -24.26 -18.98
N ILE A 80 13.15 -25.48 -19.07
CA ILE A 80 13.70 -26.70 -18.43
C ILE A 80 15.15 -26.95 -18.89
N THR A 81 15.41 -26.81 -20.19
CA THR A 81 16.76 -26.91 -20.75
C THR A 81 17.70 -25.85 -20.16
N SER A 82 17.25 -24.60 -20.09
CA SER A 82 18.04 -23.49 -19.52
C SER A 82 18.37 -23.70 -18.03
N ALA A 83 17.46 -24.29 -17.25
CA ALA A 83 17.68 -24.66 -15.86
C ALA A 83 18.75 -25.76 -15.74
N ARG A 84 18.59 -26.85 -16.50
CA ARG A 84 19.55 -27.97 -16.54
C ARG A 84 20.95 -27.53 -16.91
N ASP A 85 21.10 -26.72 -17.96
CA ASP A 85 22.40 -26.23 -18.44
C ASP A 85 23.04 -25.23 -17.43
N SER A 86 22.22 -24.67 -16.53
CA SER A 86 22.65 -23.88 -15.38
C SER A 86 22.99 -24.73 -14.14
N GLY A 87 22.70 -26.04 -14.14
CA GLY A 87 22.85 -26.92 -12.98
C GLY A 87 21.71 -26.81 -11.96
N ILE A 88 20.56 -26.24 -12.37
CA ILE A 88 19.38 -26.04 -11.53
C ILE A 88 18.38 -27.18 -11.77
N THR A 89 17.97 -27.84 -10.70
CA THR A 89 16.84 -28.78 -10.69
C THR A 89 15.56 -27.99 -10.89
N PHE A 90 14.93 -28.14 -12.05
CA PHE A 90 13.63 -27.55 -12.34
C PHE A 90 12.52 -28.47 -11.79
N TYR A 91 11.78 -28.00 -10.78
CA TYR A 91 10.58 -28.65 -10.29
C TYR A 91 9.36 -28.03 -10.95
N TYR A 92 8.54 -28.85 -11.62
CA TYR A 92 7.23 -28.44 -12.12
C TYR A 92 6.16 -28.70 -11.06
N ALA A 93 5.52 -27.65 -10.55
CA ALA A 93 4.38 -27.79 -9.66
C ALA A 93 3.05 -27.86 -10.42
N LEU A 94 2.02 -28.34 -9.74
CA LEU A 94 0.63 -28.30 -10.19
C LEU A 94 -0.31 -28.18 -8.98
N SER A 95 -1.30 -27.30 -9.05
CA SER A 95 -2.28 -27.04 -7.97
C SER A 95 -3.68 -27.55 -8.35
N PRO A 96 -3.96 -28.87 -8.32
CA PRO A 96 -5.28 -29.41 -8.67
C PRO A 96 -6.35 -29.21 -7.58
N GLY A 97 -5.97 -28.77 -6.38
CA GLY A 97 -6.79 -28.84 -5.17
C GLY A 97 -8.08 -28.01 -5.16
N LEU A 98 -8.29 -27.08 -6.09
CA LEU A 98 -9.49 -26.22 -6.11
C LEU A 98 -10.77 -26.96 -6.50
N ASP A 99 -10.69 -27.94 -7.39
CA ASP A 99 -11.87 -28.59 -7.99
C ASP A 99 -11.68 -30.08 -8.33
N ILE A 100 -10.59 -30.70 -7.87
CA ILE A 100 -10.35 -32.13 -8.08
C ILE A 100 -11.32 -33.00 -7.26
N THR A 101 -11.97 -33.96 -7.92
CA THR A 101 -12.62 -35.10 -7.26
C THR A 101 -11.60 -36.23 -7.15
N TYR A 102 -11.01 -36.42 -5.97
CA TYR A 102 -9.86 -37.32 -5.75
C TYR A 102 -10.14 -38.79 -6.10
N SER A 103 -11.38 -39.23 -5.93
CA SER A 103 -11.86 -40.59 -6.20
C SER A 103 -12.14 -40.86 -7.69
N SER A 104 -12.19 -39.80 -8.51
CA SER A 104 -12.53 -39.91 -9.93
C SER A 104 -11.33 -40.36 -10.75
N VAL A 105 -11.43 -41.58 -11.31
CA VAL A 105 -10.43 -42.13 -12.24
C VAL A 105 -10.17 -41.19 -13.43
N LYS A 106 -11.19 -40.44 -13.89
CA LYS A 106 -11.04 -39.44 -14.97
C LYS A 106 -10.13 -38.29 -14.55
N GLU A 107 -10.29 -37.79 -13.33
CA GLU A 107 -9.49 -36.68 -12.78
C GLU A 107 -8.04 -37.10 -12.58
N VAL A 108 -7.81 -38.26 -11.95
CA VAL A 108 -6.46 -38.82 -11.77
C VAL A 108 -5.79 -39.13 -13.12
N THR A 109 -6.55 -39.57 -14.13
CA THR A 109 -6.02 -39.77 -15.50
C THR A 109 -5.64 -38.45 -16.17
N ALA A 110 -6.43 -37.37 -15.98
CA ALA A 110 -6.07 -36.04 -16.49
C ALA A 110 -4.78 -35.52 -15.82
N LEU A 111 -4.65 -35.71 -14.50
CA LEU A 111 -3.48 -35.35 -13.72
C LEU A 111 -2.21 -36.07 -14.21
N LYS A 112 -2.30 -37.39 -14.41
CA LYS A 112 -1.23 -38.20 -15.00
C LYS A 112 -0.81 -37.68 -16.37
N ARG A 113 -1.76 -37.48 -17.29
CA ARG A 113 -1.48 -37.00 -18.65
C ARG A 113 -0.82 -35.63 -18.69
N LYS A 114 -1.19 -34.70 -17.81
CA LYS A 114 -0.57 -33.37 -17.71
C LYS A 114 0.88 -33.46 -17.24
N LEU A 115 1.16 -34.26 -16.23
CA LEU A 115 2.52 -34.43 -15.70
C LEU A 115 3.42 -35.26 -16.64
N GLU A 116 2.87 -36.26 -17.32
CA GLU A 116 3.53 -36.98 -18.42
C GLU A 116 3.94 -36.04 -19.55
N GLN A 117 3.07 -35.10 -19.94
CA GLN A 117 3.38 -34.10 -20.98
C GLN A 117 4.61 -33.27 -20.58
N VAL A 118 4.67 -32.80 -19.33
CA VAL A 118 5.82 -32.01 -18.84
C VAL A 118 7.07 -32.87 -18.63
N SER A 119 6.92 -34.16 -18.30
CA SER A 119 8.02 -35.12 -18.31
C SER A 119 8.63 -35.29 -19.70
N GLN A 120 7.81 -35.33 -20.76
CA GLN A 120 8.27 -35.39 -22.15
C GLN A 120 9.04 -34.12 -22.59
N PHE A 121 8.83 -32.98 -21.93
CA PHE A 121 9.64 -31.76 -22.11
C PHE A 121 11.03 -31.83 -21.43
N GLY A 122 11.35 -32.95 -20.78
CA GLY A 122 12.62 -33.20 -20.10
C GLY A 122 12.62 -32.84 -18.61
N CYS A 123 11.45 -32.59 -18.01
CA CYS A 123 11.34 -32.35 -16.57
C CYS A 123 11.51 -33.66 -15.77
N THR A 124 12.34 -33.63 -14.73
CA THR A 124 12.67 -34.79 -13.89
C THR A 124 12.34 -34.59 -12.41
N ALA A 125 11.65 -33.52 -12.05
CA ALA A 125 11.27 -33.21 -10.68
C ALA A 125 9.89 -32.51 -10.66
N PHE A 126 9.03 -32.88 -9.70
CA PHE A 126 7.63 -32.49 -9.71
C PHE A 126 7.14 -32.05 -8.32
N ALA A 127 6.03 -31.32 -8.27
CA ALA A 127 5.34 -31.03 -7.03
C ALA A 127 3.81 -31.08 -7.20
N LEU A 128 3.10 -31.50 -6.16
CA LEU A 128 1.65 -31.28 -6.03
C LEU A 128 1.38 -30.32 -4.88
N LEU A 129 0.56 -29.30 -5.16
CA LEU A 129 0.25 -28.24 -4.21
C LEU A 129 -1.22 -28.29 -3.81
N PHE A 130 -1.48 -28.42 -2.51
CA PHE A 130 -2.80 -28.36 -1.90
C PHE A 130 -2.95 -27.15 -0.96
N ASP A 131 -2.25 -26.06 -1.29
CA ASP A 131 -2.23 -24.79 -0.56
C ASP A 131 -3.43 -23.90 -0.93
N ASP A 132 -3.91 -23.12 0.04
CA ASP A 132 -5.03 -22.16 -0.11
C ASP A 132 -6.29 -22.76 -0.77
N ILE A 133 -6.73 -23.91 -0.24
CA ILE A 133 -7.98 -24.59 -0.59
C ILE A 133 -8.81 -24.83 0.67
N GLU A 134 -10.12 -24.96 0.52
CA GLU A 134 -11.00 -25.35 1.62
C GLU A 134 -10.76 -26.83 1.99
N PRO A 135 -10.72 -27.18 3.30
CA PRO A 135 -10.46 -28.55 3.75
C PRO A 135 -11.70 -29.45 3.69
N GLU A 136 -12.56 -29.27 2.68
CA GLU A 136 -13.74 -30.09 2.45
C GLU A 136 -13.55 -31.07 1.27
N MET A 137 -14.15 -32.25 1.39
CA MET A 137 -14.21 -33.27 0.35
C MET A 137 -15.59 -33.28 -0.32
N SER A 138 -15.63 -33.62 -1.60
CA SER A 138 -16.91 -33.95 -2.26
C SER A 138 -17.55 -35.19 -1.62
N GLU A 139 -18.87 -35.35 -1.75
CA GLU A 139 -19.57 -36.55 -1.23
C GLU A 139 -19.01 -37.85 -1.82
N ALA A 140 -18.64 -37.85 -3.11
CA ALA A 140 -18.00 -38.99 -3.75
C ALA A 140 -16.62 -39.33 -3.13
N ASP A 141 -15.88 -38.33 -2.69
CA ASP A 141 -14.59 -38.54 -2.02
C ASP A 141 -14.77 -39.01 -0.57
N LYS A 142 -15.81 -38.53 0.13
CA LYS A 142 -16.20 -39.00 1.48
C LYS A 142 -16.60 -40.48 1.50
N GLU A 143 -17.15 -41.02 0.40
CA GLU A 143 -17.44 -42.46 0.26
C GLU A 143 -16.19 -43.34 0.11
N VAL A 144 -15.07 -42.78 -0.35
CA VAL A 144 -13.85 -43.54 -0.70
C VAL A 144 -12.70 -43.33 0.28
N PHE A 145 -12.53 -42.12 0.81
CA PHE A 145 -11.40 -41.74 1.65
C PHE A 145 -11.82 -41.40 3.08
N GLN A 146 -11.05 -41.92 4.04
CA GLN A 146 -11.32 -41.75 5.48
C GLN A 146 -11.16 -40.29 5.94
N SER A 147 -10.28 -39.52 5.30
CA SER A 147 -10.06 -38.10 5.57
C SER A 147 -9.39 -37.40 4.38
N PHE A 148 -9.40 -36.07 4.37
CA PHE A 148 -8.82 -35.25 3.30
C PHE A 148 -7.33 -35.56 3.04
N ALA A 149 -6.57 -35.84 4.11
CA ALA A 149 -5.18 -36.28 4.00
C ALA A 149 -5.05 -37.64 3.28
N HIS A 150 -5.96 -38.60 3.51
CA HIS A 150 -5.94 -39.87 2.81
C HIS A 150 -6.20 -39.72 1.30
N ALA A 151 -7.10 -38.82 0.91
CA ALA A 151 -7.37 -38.50 -0.50
C ALA A 151 -6.13 -37.91 -1.19
N GLN A 152 -5.53 -36.87 -0.60
CA GLN A 152 -4.32 -36.22 -1.12
C GLN A 152 -3.12 -37.17 -1.16
N VAL A 153 -2.89 -37.96 -0.12
CA VAL A 153 -1.82 -38.98 -0.08
C VAL A 153 -2.03 -40.05 -1.15
N SER A 154 -3.25 -40.55 -1.33
CA SER A 154 -3.54 -41.60 -2.31
C SER A 154 -3.22 -41.14 -3.73
N VAL A 155 -3.72 -39.95 -4.10
CA VAL A 155 -3.44 -39.36 -5.42
C VAL A 155 -1.94 -39.05 -5.58
N THR A 156 -1.30 -38.47 -4.57
CA THR A 156 0.12 -38.11 -4.64
C THR A 156 1.02 -39.35 -4.79
N ASN A 157 0.78 -40.41 -4.01
CA ASN A 157 1.53 -41.65 -4.11
C ASN A 157 1.32 -42.33 -5.47
N ASP A 158 0.10 -42.34 -6.02
CA ASP A 158 -0.19 -42.89 -7.35
C ASP A 158 0.52 -42.10 -8.46
N ILE A 159 0.49 -40.77 -8.42
CA ILE A 159 1.26 -39.91 -9.34
C ILE A 159 2.77 -40.14 -9.22
N PHE A 160 3.30 -40.21 -8.01
CA PHE A 160 4.72 -40.45 -7.75
C PHE A 160 5.19 -41.81 -8.32
N GLN A 161 4.42 -42.88 -8.10
CA GLN A 161 4.70 -44.19 -8.69
C GLN A 161 4.59 -44.18 -10.21
N HIS A 162 3.54 -43.53 -10.75
CA HIS A 162 3.27 -43.44 -12.19
C HIS A 162 4.40 -42.74 -12.96
N LEU A 163 4.99 -41.69 -12.39
CA LEU A 163 6.11 -40.95 -12.97
C LEU A 163 7.48 -41.63 -12.75
N GLY A 164 7.52 -42.83 -12.15
CA GLY A 164 8.75 -43.58 -11.93
C GLY A 164 9.59 -43.11 -10.73
N GLN A 165 8.93 -42.61 -9.68
CA GLN A 165 9.56 -42.16 -8.43
C GLN A 165 10.62 -41.04 -8.62
N PRO A 166 10.29 -39.92 -9.30
CA PRO A 166 11.21 -38.80 -9.51
C PRO A 166 11.43 -38.00 -8.21
N LYS A 167 12.31 -36.98 -8.23
CA LYS A 167 12.34 -35.99 -7.14
C LYS A 167 10.94 -35.36 -7.01
N PHE A 168 10.33 -35.41 -5.81
CA PHE A 168 8.94 -35.02 -5.63
C PHE A 168 8.72 -34.20 -4.37
N LEU A 169 7.93 -33.13 -4.47
CA LEU A 169 7.51 -32.27 -3.37
C LEU A 169 5.99 -32.32 -3.19
N LEU A 170 5.53 -32.16 -1.95
CA LEU A 170 4.11 -31.91 -1.66
C LEU A 170 3.96 -30.64 -0.81
N CYS A 171 3.08 -29.72 -1.23
CA CYS A 171 2.57 -28.67 -0.33
C CYS A 171 1.29 -29.15 0.34
N PRO A 172 1.26 -29.32 1.67
CA PRO A 172 0.06 -29.69 2.39
C PRO A 172 -0.93 -28.51 2.51
N THR A 173 -2.20 -28.79 2.78
CA THR A 173 -3.21 -27.76 3.10
C THR A 173 -2.95 -27.13 4.47
N GLN A 174 -2.49 -27.93 5.43
CA GLN A 174 -1.95 -27.43 6.70
C GLN A 174 -0.44 -27.23 6.54
N TYR A 175 -0.01 -26.12 5.92
CA TYR A 175 1.41 -25.84 5.61
C TYR A 175 2.15 -24.98 6.64
N CYS A 176 1.47 -24.56 7.72
CA CYS A 176 2.06 -23.84 8.83
C CYS A 176 1.38 -24.23 10.16
N ALA A 177 2.01 -23.94 11.29
CA ALA A 177 1.49 -24.36 12.61
C ALA A 177 0.12 -23.75 12.92
N THR A 178 -0.12 -22.50 12.53
CA THR A 178 -1.41 -21.82 12.65
C THR A 178 -2.55 -22.42 11.80
N ARG A 179 -2.22 -23.25 10.79
CA ARG A 179 -3.20 -24.06 10.04
C ARG A 179 -3.31 -25.50 10.56
N ALA A 180 -2.46 -25.92 11.50
CA ALA A 180 -2.48 -27.28 12.04
C ALA A 180 -3.57 -27.43 13.11
N MET A 181 -4.56 -28.29 12.86
CA MET A 181 -5.73 -28.44 13.71
C MET A 181 -5.70 -29.75 14.52
N PRO A 182 -5.77 -29.72 15.86
CA PRO A 182 -5.86 -28.55 16.75
C PRO A 182 -4.50 -27.88 17.03
N ASN A 183 -3.40 -28.56 16.72
CA ASN A 183 -2.01 -28.08 16.79
C ASN A 183 -1.11 -29.01 15.94
N VAL A 184 0.19 -28.71 15.82
CA VAL A 184 1.12 -29.52 15.01
C VAL A 184 1.21 -30.98 15.51
N PRO A 185 1.53 -31.30 16.78
CA PRO A 185 1.67 -32.68 17.24
C PRO A 185 0.40 -33.52 17.08
N SER A 186 -0.77 -32.91 17.33
CA SER A 186 -2.05 -33.61 17.39
C SER A 186 -2.85 -33.56 16.09
N SER A 187 -2.32 -32.94 15.02
CA SER A 187 -3.03 -32.87 13.74
C SER A 187 -3.11 -34.25 13.09
N GLU A 188 -4.34 -34.78 12.97
CA GLU A 188 -4.62 -36.04 12.27
C GLU A 188 -4.20 -35.94 10.79
N TYR A 189 -4.39 -34.77 10.18
CA TYR A 189 -4.03 -34.48 8.80
C TYR A 189 -2.51 -34.60 8.58
N LEU A 190 -1.70 -33.95 9.43
CA LEU A 190 -0.24 -34.02 9.36
C LEU A 190 0.31 -35.40 9.74
N ASN A 191 -0.26 -36.05 10.76
CA ASN A 191 0.11 -37.42 11.14
C ASN A 191 -0.22 -38.43 10.02
N THR A 192 -1.30 -38.23 9.27
CA THR A 192 -1.65 -39.04 8.09
C THR A 192 -0.62 -38.85 6.99
N LEU A 193 -0.26 -37.60 6.65
CA LEU A 193 0.81 -37.30 5.69
C LEU A 193 2.15 -37.95 6.08
N GLY A 194 2.60 -37.77 7.32
CA GLY A 194 3.86 -38.35 7.79
C GLY A 194 3.87 -39.88 7.78
N SER A 195 2.74 -40.52 8.05
CA SER A 195 2.63 -41.98 8.15
C SER A 195 2.26 -42.71 6.85
N LYS A 196 1.64 -42.04 5.87
CA LYS A 196 1.11 -42.67 4.65
C LYS A 196 1.73 -42.18 3.34
N LEU A 197 2.29 -40.96 3.30
CA LEU A 197 3.02 -40.48 2.12
C LEU A 197 4.32 -41.27 1.96
N ALA A 198 4.73 -41.56 0.72
CA ALA A 198 6.01 -42.21 0.45
C ALA A 198 7.18 -41.41 1.06
N GLN A 199 8.19 -42.10 1.61
CA GLN A 199 9.26 -41.47 2.41
C GLN A 199 10.22 -40.66 1.55
N GLU A 200 10.24 -40.95 0.26
CA GLU A 200 11.00 -40.29 -0.79
C GLU A 200 10.35 -38.98 -1.28
N ILE A 201 9.12 -38.67 -0.82
CA ILE A 201 8.42 -37.42 -1.12
C ILE A 201 8.69 -36.42 0.01
N ASP A 202 9.41 -35.36 -0.32
CA ASP A 202 9.71 -34.28 0.60
C ASP A 202 8.46 -33.38 0.79
N ILE A 203 8.21 -32.92 2.02
CA ILE A 203 7.02 -32.11 2.37
C ILE A 203 7.43 -30.66 2.63
N MET A 204 6.66 -29.71 2.09
CA MET A 204 6.89 -28.28 2.26
C MET A 204 6.19 -27.71 3.51
N TRP A 205 6.82 -26.71 4.13
CA TRP A 205 6.37 -26.07 5.37
C TRP A 205 6.79 -24.60 5.41
N THR A 206 5.95 -23.68 5.88
CA THR A 206 6.29 -22.23 5.97
C THR A 206 6.66 -21.78 7.40
N GLY A 207 6.65 -22.69 8.37
CA GLY A 207 6.96 -22.44 9.78
C GLY A 207 5.73 -22.30 10.67
N PRO A 208 5.84 -21.56 11.81
CA PRO A 208 4.70 -21.26 12.66
C PRO A 208 3.53 -20.57 11.93
N LYS A 209 3.84 -19.78 10.88
CA LYS A 209 2.92 -18.88 10.19
C LYS A 209 3.05 -18.97 8.67
N VAL A 210 2.13 -18.32 7.95
CA VAL A 210 2.27 -18.12 6.50
C VAL A 210 3.53 -17.31 6.24
N ILE A 211 3.74 -16.22 6.99
CA ILE A 211 4.96 -15.42 6.98
C ILE A 211 5.59 -15.48 8.37
N SER A 212 6.49 -16.44 8.58
CA SER A 212 7.12 -16.64 9.88
C SER A 212 8.18 -15.57 10.18
N ARG A 213 8.04 -14.81 11.29
CA ARG A 213 9.08 -13.89 11.80
C ARG A 213 10.35 -14.66 12.14
N LEU A 214 10.22 -15.73 12.93
CA LEU A 214 11.31 -16.62 13.33
C LEU A 214 10.99 -18.06 12.95
N LEU A 215 12.01 -18.85 12.61
CA LEU A 215 11.99 -20.31 12.66
C LEU A 215 13.00 -20.76 13.71
N THR A 216 12.56 -21.54 14.69
CA THR A 216 13.42 -22.05 15.77
C THR A 216 13.71 -23.54 15.59
N PRO A 217 14.87 -24.06 16.06
CA PRO A 217 15.17 -25.49 15.99
C PRO A 217 14.07 -26.39 16.55
N GLU A 218 13.45 -25.97 17.65
CA GLU A 218 12.41 -26.70 18.37
C GLU A 218 11.13 -26.79 17.52
N SER A 219 10.74 -25.68 16.86
CA SER A 219 9.60 -25.67 15.93
C SER A 219 9.80 -26.55 14.70
N ILE A 220 11.06 -26.75 14.27
CA ILE A 220 11.41 -27.65 13.17
C ILE A 220 11.49 -29.11 13.64
N GLU A 221 11.93 -29.37 14.87
CA GLU A 221 11.88 -30.71 15.48
C GLU A 221 10.44 -31.19 15.65
N GLU A 222 9.54 -30.36 16.20
CA GLU A 222 8.12 -30.69 16.41
C GLU A 222 7.43 -31.15 15.11
N ILE A 223 7.56 -30.38 14.02
CA ILE A 223 6.99 -30.76 12.73
C ILE A 223 7.71 -31.96 12.10
N THR A 224 9.02 -32.12 12.34
CA THR A 224 9.80 -33.28 11.83
C THR A 224 9.34 -34.59 12.47
N GLU A 225 8.97 -34.61 13.74
CA GLU A 225 8.40 -35.80 14.41
C GLU A 225 7.07 -36.23 13.78
N VAL A 226 6.19 -35.25 13.49
CA VAL A 226 4.86 -35.49 12.91
C VAL A 226 4.95 -35.93 11.44
N LEU A 227 5.75 -35.22 10.63
CA LEU A 227 5.97 -35.54 9.21
C LEU A 227 6.90 -36.75 9.01
N ARG A 228 7.63 -37.16 10.05
CA ARG A 228 8.60 -38.28 10.06
C ARG A 228 9.77 -38.12 9.08
N ARG A 229 9.99 -36.90 8.60
CA ARG A 229 11.09 -36.50 7.71
C ARG A 229 11.37 -34.99 7.84
N PRO A 230 12.61 -34.53 7.63
CA PRO A 230 12.93 -33.11 7.60
C PRO A 230 12.10 -32.36 6.54
N PRO A 231 11.49 -31.21 6.86
CA PRO A 231 10.71 -30.44 5.89
C PRO A 231 11.62 -29.67 4.91
N VAL A 232 11.06 -29.31 3.75
CA VAL A 232 11.58 -28.24 2.89
C VAL A 232 10.86 -26.96 3.28
N ILE A 233 11.60 -25.90 3.63
CA ILE A 233 10.96 -24.62 3.93
C ILE A 233 10.52 -23.94 2.63
N TRP A 234 9.24 -23.62 2.53
CA TRP A 234 8.74 -22.58 1.62
C TRP A 234 8.78 -21.27 2.40
N ASP A 235 9.72 -20.38 2.10
CA ASP A 235 9.95 -19.19 2.93
C ASP A 235 9.36 -17.92 2.31
N ASN A 236 8.26 -17.43 2.90
CA ASN A 236 7.57 -16.20 2.49
C ASN A 236 8.13 -14.92 3.18
N LEU A 237 9.30 -14.95 3.83
CA LEU A 237 9.90 -13.78 4.48
C LEU A 237 10.02 -12.55 3.56
N HIS A 238 10.14 -12.75 2.25
CA HIS A 238 10.28 -11.70 1.25
C HIS A 238 9.09 -11.60 0.27
N ALA A 239 8.01 -12.35 0.49
CA ALA A 239 6.80 -12.24 -0.33
C ALA A 239 6.10 -10.90 -0.08
N ASN A 240 5.53 -10.27 -1.12
CA ASN A 240 4.79 -9.00 -1.02
C ASN A 240 3.43 -8.98 -1.75
N ASP A 241 3.00 -10.11 -2.30
CA ASP A 241 1.73 -10.27 -3.03
C ASP A 241 0.48 -9.90 -2.20
N TYR A 242 0.54 -10.08 -0.88
CA TYR A 242 -0.52 -9.67 0.06
C TYR A 242 -0.63 -8.15 0.28
N ASP A 243 0.35 -7.34 -0.10
CA ASP A 243 0.33 -5.87 0.04
C ASP A 243 1.21 -5.17 -0.99
N GLN A 244 0.58 -4.75 -2.11
CA GLN A 244 1.23 -4.02 -3.21
C GLN A 244 1.88 -2.67 -2.83
N LYS A 245 1.68 -2.15 -1.60
CA LYS A 245 2.42 -0.98 -1.10
C LYS A 245 3.77 -1.34 -0.47
N ARG A 246 4.09 -2.62 -0.29
CA ARG A 246 5.32 -3.12 0.35
C ARG A 246 6.23 -3.80 -0.67
N VAL A 247 7.53 -3.71 -0.40
CA VAL A 247 8.61 -4.45 -1.07
C VAL A 247 9.68 -4.71 -0.01
N PHE A 248 10.37 -5.85 -0.11
CA PHE A 248 11.30 -6.33 0.91
C PHE A 248 12.71 -6.49 0.33
N LEU A 249 13.56 -5.56 0.70
CA LEU A 249 14.96 -5.40 0.29
C LEU A 249 15.94 -5.62 1.47
N GLY A 250 15.43 -6.02 2.64
CA GLY A 250 16.24 -6.45 3.79
C GLY A 250 16.85 -7.85 3.61
N PRO A 251 17.83 -8.22 4.44
CA PRO A 251 18.51 -9.51 4.36
C PRO A 251 17.63 -10.66 4.88
N TYR A 252 17.89 -11.87 4.40
CA TYR A 252 17.34 -13.09 5.00
C TYR A 252 17.70 -13.17 6.49
N SER A 253 16.71 -13.34 7.37
CA SER A 253 16.87 -13.18 8.83
C SER A 253 15.87 -14.06 9.60
N GLY A 254 16.04 -14.18 10.92
CA GLY A 254 15.14 -14.97 11.77
C GLY A 254 15.21 -16.49 11.58
N ARG A 255 16.23 -17.00 10.86
CA ARG A 255 16.50 -18.43 10.66
C ARG A 255 17.93 -18.72 11.07
N SER A 256 18.16 -19.43 12.18
CA SER A 256 19.52 -19.81 12.57
C SER A 256 20.15 -20.74 11.52
N PRO A 257 21.45 -20.60 11.20
CA PRO A 257 22.18 -21.62 10.45
C PRO A 257 22.13 -23.03 11.07
N ASP A 258 21.80 -23.15 12.36
CA ASP A 258 21.55 -24.44 13.04
C ASP A 258 20.34 -25.21 12.49
N LEU A 259 19.49 -24.55 11.70
CA LEU A 259 18.39 -25.21 10.98
C LEU A 259 18.87 -25.99 9.75
N ILE A 260 20.00 -25.62 9.13
CA ILE A 260 20.51 -26.26 7.91
C ILE A 260 20.59 -27.80 8.04
N PRO A 261 21.17 -28.40 9.10
CA PRO A 261 21.20 -29.86 9.26
C PRO A 261 19.85 -30.50 9.66
N LYS A 262 18.84 -29.70 10.03
CA LYS A 262 17.50 -30.15 10.45
C LYS A 262 16.46 -30.08 9.33
N LEU A 263 16.83 -29.52 8.18
CA LEU A 263 15.94 -29.29 7.04
C LEU A 263 16.38 -30.13 5.83
N ARG A 264 15.41 -30.49 4.98
CA ARG A 264 15.69 -30.98 3.63
C ARG A 264 16.08 -29.84 2.68
N GLY A 265 15.66 -28.61 2.97
CA GLY A 265 16.00 -27.47 2.15
C GLY A 265 15.25 -26.19 2.49
N VAL A 266 15.52 -25.15 1.70
CA VAL A 266 14.83 -23.85 1.71
C VAL A 266 14.63 -23.37 0.27
N LEU A 267 13.38 -23.10 -0.08
CA LEU A 267 12.94 -22.40 -1.29
C LEU A 267 12.30 -21.08 -0.85
N THR A 268 12.90 -19.93 -1.17
CA THR A 268 12.26 -18.63 -0.87
C THR A 268 11.20 -18.30 -1.92
N ASN A 269 10.04 -17.83 -1.46
CA ASN A 269 9.03 -17.14 -2.26
C ASN A 269 9.23 -15.63 -2.04
N PRO A 270 9.84 -14.90 -3.00
CA PRO A 270 10.27 -13.52 -2.79
C PRO A 270 9.23 -12.52 -3.34
N ASN A 271 9.61 -11.26 -3.56
CA ASN A 271 8.71 -10.23 -4.08
C ASN A 271 8.26 -10.57 -5.51
N CYS A 272 7.10 -10.03 -5.92
CA CYS A 272 6.59 -10.12 -7.29
C CYS A 272 7.57 -9.47 -8.29
N GLU A 273 8.13 -8.31 -7.92
CA GLU A 273 9.06 -7.51 -8.72
C GLU A 273 10.42 -8.21 -8.83
N TYR A 274 10.74 -8.73 -10.02
CA TYR A 274 11.93 -9.55 -10.25
C TYR A 274 13.23 -8.87 -9.80
N GLY A 275 13.39 -7.58 -10.11
CA GLY A 275 14.57 -6.79 -9.81
C GLY A 275 14.80 -6.55 -8.32
N ALA A 276 13.73 -6.51 -7.51
CA ALA A 276 13.80 -6.33 -6.05
C ALA A 276 14.45 -7.53 -5.33
N ASN A 277 14.41 -8.72 -5.94
CA ASN A 277 14.75 -9.97 -5.28
C ASN A 277 16.25 -10.27 -5.16
N PHE A 278 17.12 -9.37 -5.63
CA PHE A 278 18.57 -9.58 -5.58
C PHE A 278 19.07 -9.78 -4.16
N ILE A 279 18.65 -8.94 -3.20
CA ILE A 279 19.09 -9.03 -1.81
C ILE A 279 18.56 -10.30 -1.14
N ALA A 280 17.26 -10.59 -1.28
CA ALA A 280 16.62 -11.76 -0.70
C ALA A 280 17.35 -13.06 -1.10
N ILE A 281 17.57 -13.26 -2.40
CA ILE A 281 18.17 -14.49 -2.94
C ILE A 281 19.68 -14.54 -2.65
N HIS A 282 20.41 -13.44 -2.77
CA HIS A 282 21.86 -13.38 -2.49
C HIS A 282 22.16 -13.65 -1.01
N THR A 283 21.36 -13.09 -0.09
CA THR A 283 21.55 -13.30 1.35
C THR A 283 21.12 -14.71 1.80
N LEU A 284 20.05 -15.29 1.24
CA LEU A 284 19.75 -16.72 1.40
C LEU A 284 20.90 -17.61 0.91
N ALA A 285 21.50 -17.30 -0.24
CA ALA A 285 22.63 -18.06 -0.75
C ALA A 285 23.89 -17.91 0.13
N GLN A 286 24.10 -16.77 0.79
CA GLN A 286 25.11 -16.63 1.85
C GLN A 286 24.79 -17.51 3.07
N TRP A 287 23.56 -17.46 3.58
CA TRP A 287 23.11 -18.27 4.71
C TRP A 287 23.29 -19.77 4.46
N SER A 288 22.87 -20.26 3.29
CA SER A 288 22.92 -21.69 2.92
C SER A 288 24.32 -22.31 2.84
N ARG A 289 25.37 -21.48 2.81
CA ARG A 289 26.79 -21.89 2.75
C ARG A 289 27.44 -22.02 4.12
N CYS A 290 26.75 -21.65 5.20
CA CYS A 290 27.26 -21.82 6.55
C CYS A 290 27.43 -23.30 6.88
N ASN A 291 28.52 -23.64 7.60
CA ASN A 291 28.80 -25.00 8.03
C ASN A 291 28.86 -25.10 9.56
N VAL A 292 28.23 -26.13 10.12
CA VAL A 292 28.06 -26.34 11.56
C VAL A 292 29.33 -26.87 12.23
N ASP A 293 30.25 -27.48 11.46
CA ASP A 293 31.51 -28.06 11.97
C ASP A 293 32.55 -27.02 12.44
N GLY A 294 32.32 -25.73 12.20
CA GLY A 294 33.16 -24.68 12.75
C GLY A 294 32.99 -24.63 14.26
N LYS A 295 33.95 -25.21 15.01
CA LYS A 295 34.00 -25.21 16.48
C LYS A 295 33.57 -23.84 17.04
N ARG A 296 32.33 -23.75 17.51
CA ARG A 296 31.88 -22.63 18.33
C ARG A 296 32.61 -22.75 19.65
N ASP A 297 33.47 -21.78 19.93
CA ASP A 297 34.11 -21.71 21.24
C ASP A 297 33.03 -21.28 22.24
N LEU A 298 32.51 -22.26 22.98
CA LEU A 298 31.43 -22.10 23.97
C LEU A 298 31.85 -21.24 25.19
N SER A 299 33.02 -20.60 25.15
CA SER A 299 33.44 -19.56 26.10
C SER A 299 32.86 -18.17 25.82
N LEU A 300 32.18 -17.97 24.68
CA LEU A 300 31.36 -16.80 24.41
C LEU A 300 29.87 -17.17 24.50
N ASN A 301 29.13 -16.47 25.38
CA ASN A 301 27.71 -16.68 25.68
C ASN A 301 26.74 -16.21 24.56
N ASP A 302 27.17 -16.23 23.29
CA ASP A 302 26.39 -15.73 22.14
C ASP A 302 25.23 -16.65 21.71
N THR A 303 24.99 -17.75 22.41
CA THR A 303 23.74 -18.53 22.31
C THR A 303 22.57 -17.88 23.04
N VAL A 304 22.78 -16.77 23.75
CA VAL A 304 21.69 -15.93 24.29
C VAL A 304 21.47 -14.75 23.34
N SER A 305 20.58 -14.95 22.38
CA SER A 305 19.87 -13.95 21.58
C SER A 305 20.62 -12.67 21.19
N ALA A 306 21.09 -12.62 19.94
CA ALA A 306 21.24 -11.36 19.21
C ALA A 306 19.95 -10.52 19.27
N ASP A 307 18.78 -11.18 19.33
CA ASP A 307 17.45 -10.57 19.46
C ASP A 307 17.18 -9.92 20.84
N ILE A 308 17.92 -10.25 21.91
CA ILE A 308 17.80 -9.57 23.22
C ILE A 308 18.78 -8.40 23.31
N LYS A 309 19.92 -8.46 22.60
CA LYS A 309 20.84 -7.32 22.54
C LYS A 309 20.30 -6.15 21.71
N LEU A 310 19.33 -6.39 20.82
CA LEU A 310 18.56 -5.38 20.10
C LEU A 310 17.71 -4.47 20.99
N GLU A 311 17.53 -4.76 22.28
CA GLU A 311 16.93 -3.82 23.25
C GLU A 311 17.94 -2.79 23.80
N THR A 312 19.22 -2.88 23.43
CA THR A 312 20.27 -1.93 23.90
C THR A 312 21.02 -1.21 22.78
N GLU A 313 20.59 -1.33 21.51
CA GLU A 313 21.04 -0.45 20.42
C GLU A 313 20.35 0.94 20.49
N THR A 314 20.64 1.67 21.58
CA THR A 314 20.38 3.10 21.82
C THR A 314 18.94 3.63 21.60
N GLU A 315 18.35 4.18 22.67
CA GLU A 315 17.18 5.07 22.57
C GLU A 315 17.44 6.30 21.66
N ASP A 316 18.70 6.61 21.36
CA ASP A 316 19.18 7.70 20.50
C ASP A 316 19.36 7.35 19.01
N GLY A 317 19.09 6.11 18.58
CA GLY A 317 19.13 5.71 17.17
C GLY A 317 20.50 5.87 16.48
N VAL A 318 21.60 5.78 17.24
CA VAL A 318 22.96 5.92 16.71
C VAL A 318 23.35 4.64 15.95
N VAL A 319 23.89 4.78 14.74
CA VAL A 319 24.42 3.66 13.95
C VAL A 319 25.71 3.14 14.59
N GLY A 320 25.58 2.27 15.59
CA GLY A 320 26.71 1.60 16.23
C GLY A 320 27.47 0.70 15.25
N GLU A 321 28.79 0.86 15.18
CA GLU A 321 29.68 0.08 14.28
C GLU A 321 29.93 -1.37 14.74
N ASP A 322 29.04 -1.98 15.53
CA ASP A 322 29.16 -3.34 16.07
C ASP A 322 28.86 -4.45 15.03
N VAL A 323 29.24 -4.22 13.77
CA VAL A 323 29.37 -5.29 12.76
C VAL A 323 30.81 -5.78 12.78
N PRO A 324 31.10 -7.04 13.18
CA PRO A 324 32.46 -7.56 13.23
C PRO A 324 33.17 -7.39 11.87
N SER A 325 34.27 -6.63 11.87
CA SER A 325 35.00 -6.25 10.64
C SER A 325 35.59 -7.44 9.87
N THR A 326 35.72 -8.59 10.54
CA THR A 326 36.04 -9.87 9.93
C THR A 326 35.17 -10.97 10.54
N LEU A 327 34.22 -11.49 9.78
CA LEU A 327 33.49 -12.72 10.11
C LEU A 327 34.19 -13.91 9.45
N SER A 328 34.11 -15.09 10.05
CA SER A 328 34.59 -16.31 9.39
C SER A 328 33.76 -16.58 8.12
N PRO A 329 34.34 -17.14 7.04
CA PRO A 329 33.61 -17.39 5.78
C PRO A 329 32.38 -18.30 5.89
N ASN A 330 32.23 -19.01 7.01
CA ASN A 330 31.16 -19.98 7.26
C ASN A 330 30.11 -19.47 8.28
N MET A 331 30.19 -18.20 8.69
CA MET A 331 29.27 -17.58 9.66
C MET A 331 28.32 -16.59 8.99
N TYR A 332 27.04 -16.68 9.31
CA TYR A 332 26.03 -15.75 8.82
C TYR A 332 25.84 -14.56 9.77
N HIS A 333 25.71 -13.36 9.21
CA HIS A 333 25.28 -12.17 9.94
C HIS A 333 24.45 -11.27 9.01
N PRO A 334 23.16 -11.00 9.29
CA PRO A 334 22.26 -10.32 8.35
C PRO A 334 22.79 -8.98 7.83
N ARG A 335 23.28 -8.09 8.70
CA ARG A 335 23.83 -6.78 8.29
C ARG A 335 25.11 -6.89 7.44
N HIS A 336 25.91 -7.95 7.61
CA HIS A 336 27.11 -8.17 6.78
C HIS A 336 26.71 -8.74 5.42
N ALA A 337 25.78 -9.70 5.41
CA ALA A 337 25.22 -10.27 4.19
C ALA A 337 24.53 -9.21 3.32
N LEU A 338 23.78 -8.28 3.94
CA LEU A 338 23.19 -7.11 3.29
C LEU A 338 24.25 -6.22 2.62
N LYS A 339 25.29 -5.80 3.36
CA LYS A 339 26.38 -4.96 2.82
C LYS A 339 27.08 -5.64 1.62
N ALA A 340 27.30 -6.95 1.69
CA ALA A 340 27.87 -7.72 0.59
C ALA A 340 26.91 -7.81 -0.63
N ALA A 341 25.61 -8.02 -0.39
CA ALA A 341 24.60 -8.10 -1.43
C ALA A 341 24.39 -6.75 -2.13
N ILE A 342 24.32 -5.62 -1.39
CA ILE A 342 24.21 -4.26 -1.95
C ILE A 342 25.39 -3.95 -2.89
N LYS A 343 26.61 -4.29 -2.48
CA LYS A 343 27.82 -4.06 -3.28
C LYS A 343 27.78 -4.81 -4.63
N ASP A 344 27.27 -6.03 -4.64
CA ASP A 344 27.07 -6.81 -5.87
C ASP A 344 25.86 -6.31 -6.68
N TRP A 345 24.78 -5.84 -6.01
CA TRP A 345 23.55 -5.36 -6.65
C TRP A 345 23.76 -4.05 -7.40
N LEU A 346 24.62 -3.15 -6.89
CA LEU A 346 24.97 -1.89 -7.54
C LEU A 346 25.44 -2.06 -9.00
N ILE A 347 26.09 -3.19 -9.31
CA ILE A 347 26.55 -3.53 -10.66
C ILE A 347 25.36 -3.79 -11.61
N GLU A 348 24.24 -4.31 -11.10
CA GLU A 348 23.04 -4.58 -11.90
C GLU A 348 22.36 -3.29 -12.40
N PHE A 349 22.40 -2.20 -11.62
CA PHE A 349 21.86 -0.89 -12.04
C PHE A 349 22.64 -0.24 -13.18
N SER A 350 23.90 -0.64 -13.38
CA SER A 350 24.76 -0.21 -14.49
C SER A 350 24.64 -1.10 -15.74
N LYS A 351 23.80 -2.13 -15.72
CA LYS A 351 23.57 -2.97 -16.90
C LYS A 351 22.51 -2.33 -17.79
N LYS A 352 22.89 -1.99 -19.03
CA LYS A 352 21.93 -1.51 -20.03
C LYS A 352 20.88 -2.57 -20.31
N LYS A 353 19.66 -2.31 -19.82
CA LYS A 353 18.45 -3.08 -20.10
C LYS A 353 17.35 -2.12 -20.51
N VAL A 354 16.79 -2.36 -21.68
CA VAL A 354 15.82 -1.46 -22.31
C VAL A 354 14.41 -1.90 -21.94
N ALA A 355 13.75 -1.11 -21.11
CA ALA A 355 12.33 -1.18 -20.84
C ALA A 355 11.74 0.23 -21.01
N TRP A 356 10.57 0.31 -21.63
CA TRP A 356 9.78 1.54 -21.84
C TRP A 356 8.32 1.25 -21.47
N GLY A 357 7.41 2.17 -21.80
CA GLY A 357 5.97 1.95 -21.63
C GLY A 357 5.43 2.26 -20.24
N VAL A 358 4.14 1.98 -20.07
CA VAL A 358 3.36 2.26 -18.86
C VAL A 358 3.80 1.34 -17.71
N ILE A 359 3.91 1.88 -16.49
CA ILE A 359 4.01 1.09 -15.25
C ILE A 359 2.73 0.24 -15.09
N ALA A 360 2.77 -0.97 -15.66
CA ALA A 360 1.76 -1.98 -15.49
C ALA A 360 1.90 -2.62 -14.10
N LYS A 361 1.27 -2.03 -13.09
CA LYS A 361 1.03 -2.75 -11.85
C LYS A 361 0.21 -4.01 -12.16
N PRO A 362 0.45 -5.15 -11.48
CA PRO A 362 -0.46 -6.28 -11.54
C PRO A 362 -1.88 -5.78 -11.25
N GLN A 363 -2.87 -6.22 -12.05
CA GLN A 363 -4.26 -6.01 -11.69
C GLN A 363 -4.47 -6.52 -10.24
N PRO A 364 -5.32 -5.87 -9.43
CA PRO A 364 -5.61 -6.39 -8.11
C PRO A 364 -6.15 -7.80 -8.27
N ALA A 365 -5.42 -8.78 -7.75
CA ALA A 365 -5.95 -10.12 -7.59
C ALA A 365 -7.25 -9.99 -6.78
N VAL A 366 -8.29 -10.72 -7.19
CA VAL A 366 -9.50 -10.84 -6.37
C VAL A 366 -9.03 -11.40 -5.03
N ALA A 367 -9.15 -10.60 -3.97
CA ALA A 367 -8.62 -10.98 -2.67
C ALA A 367 -9.23 -12.35 -2.29
N PRO A 368 -8.41 -13.33 -1.87
CA PRO A 368 -8.96 -14.55 -1.30
C PRO A 368 -9.87 -14.15 -0.14
N SER A 369 -11.03 -14.79 -0.03
CA SER A 369 -12.00 -14.53 1.03
C SER A 369 -11.30 -14.63 2.38
N VAL A 370 -11.09 -13.48 3.02
CA VAL A 370 -10.36 -13.38 4.29
C VAL A 370 -11.10 -14.24 5.31
N PRO A 371 -10.46 -15.25 5.93
CA PRO A 371 -11.11 -15.99 7.00
C PRO A 371 -11.45 -15.01 8.12
N ILE A 372 -12.73 -14.99 8.49
CA ILE A 372 -13.28 -14.09 9.52
C ILE A 372 -12.40 -14.20 10.77
N PRO A 373 -11.91 -13.08 11.35
CA PRO A 373 -11.08 -13.14 12.54
C PRO A 373 -11.82 -13.84 13.68
N ILE A 374 -11.26 -14.95 14.17
CA ILE A 374 -11.69 -15.51 15.45
C ILE A 374 -11.26 -14.50 16.52
N ILE A 375 -12.22 -13.73 17.00
CA ILE A 375 -12.04 -12.72 18.05
C ILE A 375 -11.46 -13.41 19.29
N PRO A 376 -10.27 -13.04 19.79
CA PRO A 376 -9.75 -13.58 21.04
C PRO A 376 -10.68 -13.21 22.19
N SER A 377 -10.97 -14.18 23.08
CA SER A 377 -11.83 -13.97 24.23
C SER A 377 -11.31 -12.85 25.14
N VAL A 378 -12.14 -11.82 25.35
CA VAL A 378 -11.83 -10.67 26.18
C VAL A 378 -11.61 -11.11 27.63
N ASN A 379 -10.39 -11.01 28.16
CA ASN A 379 -10.10 -11.02 29.60
C ASN A 379 -8.63 -10.62 29.91
N THR A 380 -8.30 -9.33 29.72
CA THR A 380 -7.32 -8.62 30.57
C THR A 380 -7.71 -7.14 30.57
N CYS A 381 -7.82 -6.54 31.75
CA CYS A 381 -8.43 -5.23 31.93
C CYS A 381 -7.51 -4.07 31.52
N MET A 382 -8.08 -2.99 30.97
CA MET A 382 -7.78 -1.64 31.44
C MET A 382 -9.00 -0.72 31.34
N SER A 383 -9.30 -0.05 32.46
CA SER A 383 -10.40 0.88 32.64
C SER A 383 -10.04 2.27 32.13
N LEU A 384 -10.90 2.89 31.32
CA LEU A 384 -10.85 4.33 31.04
C LEU A 384 -11.71 5.09 32.05
N THR A 385 -11.07 5.66 33.06
CA THR A 385 -11.70 6.57 34.03
C THR A 385 -11.92 7.93 33.36
N ALA A 386 -13.08 8.14 32.74
CA ALA A 386 -13.49 9.44 32.21
C ALA A 386 -14.38 10.17 33.23
N THR A 387 -13.81 11.15 33.94
CA THR A 387 -14.52 11.97 34.93
C THR A 387 -15.56 12.86 34.26
N SER A 388 -16.79 12.36 34.12
CA SER A 388 -17.92 13.12 33.59
C SER A 388 -18.71 13.73 34.75
N THR A 389 -18.61 15.04 34.94
CA THR A 389 -19.48 15.79 35.86
C THR A 389 -20.91 15.82 35.31
N VAL A 390 -21.74 14.89 35.78
CA VAL A 390 -23.17 14.85 35.50
C VAL A 390 -23.96 14.89 36.81
N SER A 391 -25.03 15.66 36.84
CA SER A 391 -26.10 15.57 37.85
C SER A 391 -27.42 15.82 37.09
N THR A 392 -28.36 14.89 36.88
CA THR A 392 -28.90 13.78 37.72
C THR A 392 -29.49 14.28 39.05
N VAL A 393 -30.57 13.74 39.61
CA VAL A 393 -31.37 12.51 39.35
C VAL A 393 -32.87 12.85 39.65
N SER A 394 -33.89 12.12 39.19
CA SER A 394 -34.60 11.05 39.94
C SER A 394 -36.02 10.88 39.38
N THR A 395 -36.72 9.73 39.34
CA THR A 395 -36.39 8.29 39.45
C THR A 395 -37.68 7.52 39.12
N ALA A 396 -37.69 6.59 38.15
CA ALA A 396 -38.69 5.50 38.08
C ALA A 396 -38.28 4.36 37.11
N SER A 397 -37.80 3.26 37.70
CA SER A 397 -37.75 1.87 37.22
C SER A 397 -38.24 1.49 35.79
N ILE A 398 -37.26 1.22 34.91
CA ILE A 398 -37.02 -0.07 34.20
C ILE A 398 -38.18 -0.71 33.41
N THR A 399 -38.05 -0.72 32.08
CA THR A 399 -37.86 -1.96 31.29
C THR A 399 -36.91 -1.65 30.12
N ALA A 400 -35.78 -2.35 30.03
CA ALA A 400 -34.74 -2.07 29.04
C ALA A 400 -34.79 -3.09 27.89
N SER A 401 -35.00 -2.58 26.67
CA SER A 401 -34.55 -3.21 25.43
C SER A 401 -33.69 -2.16 24.72
N GLY A 402 -32.44 -2.49 24.40
CA GLY A 402 -31.43 -1.50 24.02
C GLY A 402 -30.62 -1.96 22.81
N ASN A 403 -30.73 -1.22 21.71
CA ASN A 403 -30.13 -1.57 20.43
C ASN A 403 -28.60 -1.50 20.46
N THR A 404 -27.96 -2.58 20.02
CA THR A 404 -26.58 -2.59 19.56
C THR A 404 -26.46 -1.88 18.21
N ASN A 405 -26.04 -0.61 18.19
CA ASN A 405 -25.71 0.10 16.95
C ASN A 405 -24.63 1.17 17.19
N HIS A 406 -23.39 0.73 17.41
CA HIS A 406 -22.18 1.56 17.19
C HIS A 406 -20.90 0.75 16.86
N LEU A 407 -20.99 -0.59 16.83
CA LEU A 407 -19.95 -1.49 16.29
C LEU A 407 -20.16 -1.85 14.81
N ALA A 408 -21.25 -1.40 14.18
CA ALA A 408 -21.52 -1.59 12.76
C ALA A 408 -20.70 -0.64 11.85
N ALA A 409 -20.34 0.55 12.35
CA ALA A 409 -19.69 1.60 11.56
C ALA A 409 -18.22 1.31 11.14
N LEU A 410 -17.63 0.20 11.62
CA LEU A 410 -16.34 -0.32 11.14
C LEU A 410 -16.50 -1.55 10.22
N ALA A 411 -17.71 -2.08 10.06
CA ALA A 411 -18.02 -3.21 9.18
C ALA A 411 -18.65 -2.78 7.84
N GLU A 412 -19.22 -1.57 7.76
CA GLU A 412 -20.05 -1.12 6.62
C GLU A 412 -19.26 -0.47 5.46
N VAL A 413 -17.93 -0.46 5.52
CA VAL A 413 -17.05 -0.04 4.39
C VAL A 413 -16.61 -1.26 3.54
N CYS A 414 -17.03 -2.48 3.90
CA CYS A 414 -16.61 -3.73 3.25
C CYS A 414 -17.75 -4.59 2.65
N SER A 415 -18.99 -4.08 2.55
CA SER A 415 -20.18 -4.92 2.26
C SER A 415 -20.98 -4.56 0.99
N SER A 416 -20.56 -3.57 0.19
CA SER A 416 -21.37 -3.00 -0.90
C SER A 416 -20.93 -3.33 -2.34
N VAL A 417 -20.51 -4.57 -2.62
CA VAL A 417 -20.37 -5.08 -4.01
C VAL A 417 -20.82 -6.55 -4.13
N THR A 418 -22.12 -6.79 -4.31
CA THR A 418 -22.66 -8.10 -4.72
C THR A 418 -23.88 -7.99 -5.64
N SER A 419 -23.67 -8.02 -6.96
CA SER A 419 -24.48 -8.78 -7.95
C SER A 419 -23.99 -8.53 -9.39
N ASP A 420 -24.02 -9.59 -10.19
CA ASP A 420 -23.94 -9.63 -11.67
C ASP A 420 -22.79 -8.87 -12.37
N PHE A 421 -21.61 -9.50 -12.40
CA PHE A 421 -20.57 -9.21 -13.41
C PHE A 421 -20.56 -10.27 -14.52
N PRO A 422 -20.55 -9.87 -15.81
CA PRO A 422 -20.29 -10.79 -16.92
C PRO A 422 -18.83 -11.30 -16.89
N GLY A 423 -18.60 -12.47 -17.48
CA GLY A 423 -17.30 -13.15 -17.44
C GLY A 423 -16.12 -12.34 -18.03
N PRO A 424 -14.87 -12.68 -17.65
CA PRO A 424 -13.70 -11.85 -17.95
C PRO A 424 -13.46 -11.74 -19.46
N THR A 425 -13.40 -10.50 -19.94
CA THR A 425 -13.09 -10.13 -21.34
C THR A 425 -11.68 -9.55 -21.49
N GLY A 426 -10.80 -9.81 -20.51
CA GLY A 426 -9.37 -9.46 -20.57
C GLY A 426 -8.55 -10.49 -21.37
N PRO A 427 -7.40 -10.09 -21.93
CA PRO A 427 -6.48 -11.03 -22.58
C PRO A 427 -5.94 -12.06 -21.57
N ALA A 428 -5.93 -13.33 -21.96
CA ALA A 428 -5.49 -14.41 -21.09
C ALA A 428 -4.01 -14.27 -20.69
N MET A 429 -3.73 -14.02 -19.41
CA MET A 429 -2.37 -14.04 -18.87
C MET A 429 -1.79 -15.45 -18.90
N ASN A 430 -1.07 -15.75 -19.98
CA ASN A 430 -0.30 -16.97 -20.11
C ASN A 430 1.16 -16.69 -19.72
N SER A 431 1.58 -17.27 -18.61
CA SER A 431 2.96 -17.22 -18.08
C SER A 431 4.05 -17.62 -19.11
N LEU A 432 3.69 -18.44 -20.10
CA LEU A 432 4.61 -18.96 -21.10
C LEU A 432 4.58 -18.14 -22.40
N VAL A 433 3.44 -17.58 -22.82
CA VAL A 433 3.22 -17.01 -24.17
C VAL A 433 2.97 -15.49 -24.15
N SER A 434 3.06 -14.83 -23.00
CA SER A 434 2.97 -13.37 -22.92
C SER A 434 4.22 -12.70 -23.49
N ASP A 435 4.14 -12.25 -24.75
CA ASP A 435 5.09 -11.33 -25.33
C ASP A 435 5.09 -10.02 -24.53
N ASN A 436 6.17 -9.80 -23.78
CA ASN A 436 6.38 -8.57 -23.03
C ASN A 436 6.87 -7.44 -23.95
N LYS A 437 6.18 -7.25 -25.08
CA LYS A 437 6.25 -6.00 -25.82
C LYS A 437 5.54 -4.92 -25.02
N VAL A 438 6.34 -4.26 -24.20
CA VAL A 438 6.34 -2.79 -24.21
C VAL A 438 6.20 -2.34 -25.67
N GLU A 439 5.08 -1.73 -26.04
CA GLU A 439 4.87 -1.33 -27.43
C GLU A 439 5.68 -0.08 -27.81
N PRO A 440 6.27 -0.12 -29.01
CA PRO A 440 6.45 1.05 -29.83
C PRO A 440 5.37 2.12 -29.69
N VAL A 441 5.67 3.31 -29.14
CA VAL A 441 4.86 4.49 -29.51
C VAL A 441 5.31 4.92 -30.91
N ASP A 442 4.76 4.24 -31.93
CA ASP A 442 5.09 4.47 -33.34
C ASP A 442 4.55 5.83 -33.82
N VAL A 443 5.37 6.88 -33.70
CA VAL A 443 5.09 8.21 -34.28
C VAL A 443 5.34 8.18 -35.80
N SER A 444 4.46 7.50 -36.54
CA SER A 444 4.48 7.49 -38.00
C SER A 444 3.84 8.78 -38.55
N THR A 445 4.65 9.58 -39.24
CA THR A 445 4.24 10.90 -39.79
C THR A 445 3.44 10.74 -41.09
N GLY A 446 2.15 10.45 -40.95
CA GLY A 446 1.20 10.34 -42.05
C GLY A 446 0.86 11.70 -42.69
N THR A 447 1.66 12.13 -43.68
CA THR A 447 1.29 13.26 -44.56
C THR A 447 0.22 12.82 -45.56
N SER A 448 -1.01 13.31 -45.39
CA SER A 448 -2.11 13.11 -46.35
C SER A 448 -2.57 14.45 -46.93
N ASN A 449 -2.20 14.70 -48.18
CA ASN A 449 -2.77 15.79 -48.98
C ASN A 449 -4.24 15.50 -49.26
N SER A 450 -5.12 16.46 -48.98
CA SER A 450 -6.53 16.39 -49.39
C SER A 450 -6.68 16.77 -50.86
N VAL A 451 -7.35 15.92 -51.63
CA VAL A 451 -7.85 16.24 -52.97
C VAL A 451 -9.32 15.83 -53.05
N LEU A 452 -10.17 16.74 -53.51
CA LEU A 452 -11.61 16.55 -53.65
C LEU A 452 -11.96 15.35 -54.54
N GLY A 453 -12.95 14.56 -54.11
CA GLY A 453 -13.61 13.54 -54.93
C GLY A 453 -15.14 13.68 -54.83
N THR A 454 -15.79 14.12 -55.90
CA THR A 454 -17.25 14.30 -55.97
C THR A 454 -17.93 13.05 -56.55
N ALA A 455 -19.10 12.72 -56.01
CA ALA A 455 -20.18 11.83 -56.50
C ALA A 455 -19.97 10.95 -57.76
N CYS A 456 -20.38 9.68 -57.67
CA CYS A 456 -21.62 9.18 -58.33
C CYS A 456 -21.92 7.70 -58.05
N SER A 457 -23.15 7.29 -58.36
CA SER A 457 -23.75 5.96 -58.17
C SER A 457 -23.11 4.84 -59.03
N GLU A 458 -23.33 3.57 -58.66
CA GLU A 458 -24.22 2.65 -59.41
C GLU A 458 -24.44 1.26 -58.75
N ASN A 459 -25.69 0.78 -58.84
CA ASN A 459 -26.18 -0.60 -59.07
C ASN A 459 -25.61 -1.83 -58.30
N GLY A 460 -26.51 -2.62 -57.69
CA GLY A 460 -26.26 -3.96 -57.09
C GLY A 460 -26.33 -5.12 -58.12
N PRO A 461 -26.98 -6.29 -57.87
CA PRO A 461 -27.71 -6.74 -56.65
C PRO A 461 -27.52 -8.24 -56.24
N GLY A 462 -28.14 -8.67 -55.12
CA GLY A 462 -29.02 -9.87 -55.16
C GLY A 462 -28.70 -11.13 -54.32
N THR A 463 -29.80 -11.74 -53.81
CA THR A 463 -29.98 -13.14 -53.31
C THR A 463 -29.37 -13.51 -51.93
N GLY A 464 -30.02 -14.29 -51.05
CA GLY A 464 -31.39 -14.88 -51.04
C GLY A 464 -31.64 -15.85 -49.84
N GLY A 465 -32.91 -16.25 -49.59
CA GLY A 465 -33.33 -17.18 -48.49
C GLY A 465 -33.77 -16.43 -47.19
N ILE A 466 -35.01 -16.43 -46.64
CA ILE A 466 -36.13 -17.39 -46.52
C ILE A 466 -35.67 -18.72 -45.87
N VAL A 467 -36.27 -19.37 -44.85
CA VAL A 467 -37.56 -19.39 -44.10
C VAL A 467 -37.23 -19.66 -42.59
N GLY A 468 -38.00 -19.40 -41.51
CA GLY A 468 -39.31 -18.76 -41.27
C GLY A 468 -40.22 -19.57 -40.29
N THR A 469 -41.16 -18.91 -39.59
CA THR A 469 -42.28 -19.45 -38.74
C THR A 469 -41.98 -20.16 -37.40
N ALA A 470 -42.90 -20.29 -36.42
CA ALA A 470 -44.01 -19.44 -35.90
C ALA A 470 -44.70 -20.13 -34.69
N GLY A 471 -45.38 -19.35 -33.83
CA GLY A 471 -46.45 -19.80 -32.92
C GLY A 471 -46.05 -20.11 -31.47
N THR A 472 -46.81 -19.88 -30.39
CA THR A 472 -48.01 -19.10 -29.99
C THR A 472 -48.70 -19.86 -28.85
N VAL A 473 -48.94 -19.18 -27.72
CA VAL A 473 -50.12 -19.32 -26.82
C VAL A 473 -50.26 -20.59 -25.95
N GLY A 474 -50.52 -20.36 -24.65
CA GLY A 474 -50.99 -21.38 -23.70
C GLY A 474 -51.12 -20.86 -22.26
N THR A 475 -52.27 -20.29 -21.91
CA THR A 475 -52.57 -19.71 -20.58
C THR A 475 -53.23 -20.69 -19.60
N GLY A 476 -53.00 -20.53 -18.29
CA GLY A 476 -54.01 -20.79 -17.26
C GLY A 476 -53.55 -21.62 -16.04
N GLY A 477 -53.99 -21.23 -14.83
CA GLY A 477 -53.91 -22.07 -13.62
C GLY A 477 -53.54 -21.35 -12.31
N THR A 478 -54.49 -20.64 -11.70
CA THR A 478 -54.43 -20.20 -10.29
C THR A 478 -55.16 -21.18 -9.38
N GLU A 479 -54.65 -21.46 -8.16
CA GLU A 479 -55.45 -21.45 -6.92
C GLU A 479 -54.67 -21.81 -5.63
N ALA A 480 -54.91 -21.01 -4.57
CA ALA A 480 -55.02 -21.40 -3.14
C ALA A 480 -53.78 -21.98 -2.38
N GLN A 481 -53.64 -21.90 -1.04
CA GLN A 481 -54.50 -21.33 0.03
C GLN A 481 -53.68 -20.91 1.28
N LYS A 482 -54.26 -20.07 2.16
CA LYS A 482 -53.71 -19.67 3.48
C LYS A 482 -54.11 -20.62 4.62
N LEU A 483 -53.28 -20.70 5.68
CA LEU A 483 -53.54 -20.61 7.15
C LEU A 483 -52.29 -21.17 7.88
N GLY A 484 -51.86 -20.77 9.10
CA GLY A 484 -52.31 -19.76 10.07
C GLY A 484 -51.94 -20.19 11.51
N THR A 485 -51.57 -19.26 12.41
CA THR A 485 -51.78 -19.25 13.92
C THR A 485 -51.46 -20.51 14.79
N GLU A 486 -51.03 -20.48 16.06
CA GLU A 486 -50.59 -19.49 17.07
C GLU A 486 -50.05 -20.27 18.32
N ASP A 487 -49.45 -19.55 19.29
CA ASP A 487 -49.37 -19.86 20.75
C ASP A 487 -48.62 -21.10 21.34
N GLY A 488 -48.10 -20.95 22.57
CA GLY A 488 -47.78 -22.12 23.42
C GLY A 488 -46.75 -22.06 24.57
N THR A 489 -46.70 -21.00 25.39
CA THR A 489 -46.21 -20.93 26.80
C THR A 489 -45.54 -22.14 27.53
N GLY A 490 -44.51 -21.92 28.38
CA GLY A 490 -44.42 -22.65 29.67
C GLY A 490 -43.09 -22.90 30.44
N SER A 491 -42.75 -22.01 31.38
CA SER A 491 -42.34 -22.29 32.79
C SER A 491 -41.10 -23.13 33.23
N ARG A 492 -40.24 -22.44 34.04
CA ARG A 492 -39.78 -22.76 35.43
C ARG A 492 -38.56 -23.66 35.76
N ASN A 493 -37.58 -22.98 36.38
CA ASN A 493 -37.06 -23.14 37.77
C ASN A 493 -35.84 -24.03 38.15
N GLN A 494 -35.20 -23.53 39.23
CA GLN A 494 -34.20 -24.09 40.16
C GLN A 494 -32.72 -24.09 39.69
N GLN A 495 -31.71 -23.45 40.32
CA GLN A 495 -31.42 -22.89 41.67
C GLN A 495 -30.44 -23.77 42.48
N GLU A 496 -29.43 -23.10 43.08
CA GLU A 496 -28.44 -23.51 44.12
C GLU A 496 -26.96 -23.32 43.69
N ASN A 497 -25.98 -22.97 44.55
CA ASN A 497 -25.95 -22.12 45.77
C ASN A 497 -24.47 -21.89 46.22
N LEU A 498 -24.19 -20.88 47.08
CA LEU A 498 -22.99 -20.73 47.97
C LEU A 498 -21.61 -20.48 47.27
N GLU A 499 -20.61 -19.77 47.81
CA GLU A 499 -20.46 -18.92 49.02
C GLU A 499 -19.26 -17.92 48.87
N SER A 500 -19.23 -16.83 49.64
CA SER A 500 -18.15 -15.82 49.75
C SER A 500 -17.45 -15.85 51.13
N PRO A 501 -16.30 -15.17 51.34
CA PRO A 501 -16.27 -13.85 52.05
C PRO A 501 -15.18 -12.84 51.55
N GLU A 502 -15.41 -11.52 51.45
CA GLU A 502 -15.24 -10.41 52.45
C GLU A 502 -13.77 -10.05 52.85
N VAL A 503 -13.33 -8.82 53.20
CA VAL A 503 -13.82 -7.40 53.18
C VAL A 503 -12.63 -6.47 53.54
N THR A 504 -12.52 -5.22 53.02
CA THR A 504 -12.22 -3.95 53.78
C THR A 504 -11.96 -2.70 52.91
N GLU A 505 -12.61 -1.61 53.28
CA GLU A 505 -12.45 -0.18 52.86
C GLU A 505 -11.85 0.62 54.08
N PRO A 506 -11.64 1.99 54.16
CA PRO A 506 -12.48 3.10 53.62
C PRO A 506 -11.83 4.51 53.32
N MET A 507 -12.63 5.49 52.84
CA MET A 507 -12.88 6.86 53.42
C MET A 507 -13.12 8.02 52.40
N ASP A 508 -14.17 8.83 52.69
CA ASP A 508 -14.72 9.98 51.93
C ASP A 508 -14.25 11.39 52.37
N CYS A 509 -14.55 12.44 51.56
CA CYS A 509 -15.16 13.71 52.03
C CYS A 509 -15.55 14.76 50.92
N ASN A 510 -16.86 15.11 50.82
CA ASN A 510 -17.52 16.45 50.80
C ASN A 510 -16.96 17.66 49.98
N THR A 511 -17.72 18.65 49.44
CA THR A 511 -19.17 18.96 49.22
C THR A 511 -19.34 20.16 48.25
N THR A 512 -20.55 20.45 47.74
CA THR A 512 -20.92 21.65 46.94
C THR A 512 -22.26 22.26 47.42
N PRO A 513 -22.61 23.52 47.06
CA PRO A 513 -24.04 23.88 46.95
C PRO A 513 -24.45 24.79 45.75
N SER A 514 -25.39 24.24 44.98
CA SER A 514 -26.53 24.78 44.19
C SER A 514 -27.03 26.25 44.28
N ASN A 515 -27.68 26.70 43.17
CA ASN A 515 -29.06 27.28 43.19
C ASN A 515 -29.72 27.52 41.79
N SER A 516 -30.81 26.78 41.49
CA SER A 516 -32.20 27.22 41.15
C SER A 516 -32.52 28.37 40.12
N PRO A 517 -33.78 28.53 39.61
CA PRO A 517 -34.77 27.54 39.10
C PRO A 517 -35.62 27.97 37.83
N SER A 518 -36.21 26.96 37.17
CA SER A 518 -37.57 26.83 36.53
C SER A 518 -38.40 28.01 35.96
N GLN A 519 -38.97 27.86 34.74
CA GLN A 519 -40.41 27.52 34.48
C GLN A 519 -40.88 27.62 32.97
N THR A 520 -41.39 26.49 32.41
CA THR A 520 -42.73 26.23 31.77
C THR A 520 -43.34 27.23 30.73
N VAL A 521 -44.10 26.89 29.65
CA VAL A 521 -44.90 25.67 29.33
C VAL A 521 -45.48 25.63 27.86
N LYS A 522 -45.82 24.42 27.35
CA LYS A 522 -46.90 24.01 26.38
C LYS A 522 -46.80 23.97 24.82
N ASP A 523 -47.23 22.80 24.33
CA ASP A 523 -48.21 22.42 23.27
C ASP A 523 -47.95 22.51 21.73
N ASP A 524 -47.86 21.30 21.15
CA ASP A 524 -48.68 20.71 20.05
C ASP A 524 -48.46 20.88 18.53
N GLU A 525 -48.80 19.75 17.87
CA GLU A 525 -49.21 19.45 16.49
C GLU A 525 -48.20 19.10 15.35
N ALA A 526 -48.68 18.18 14.49
CA ALA A 526 -47.94 17.34 13.55
C ALA A 526 -48.15 17.73 12.07
N MET A 527 -47.44 17.06 11.13
CA MET A 527 -48.05 16.26 10.03
C MET A 527 -47.05 15.87 8.90
N VAL A 528 -46.94 14.55 8.68
CA VAL A 528 -46.96 13.82 7.37
C VAL A 528 -45.84 13.95 6.32
N GLU A 529 -45.46 12.78 5.81
CA GLU A 529 -44.49 12.47 4.73
C GLU A 529 -44.95 12.90 3.32
N ASN A 530 -44.03 12.88 2.35
CA ASN A 530 -44.32 12.23 1.06
C ASN A 530 -43.06 11.86 0.26
N THR A 531 -43.05 10.63 -0.24
CA THR A 531 -42.02 10.04 -1.10
C THR A 531 -42.45 10.15 -2.58
N SER A 532 -41.52 10.36 -3.51
CA SER A 532 -41.79 10.14 -4.95
C SER A 532 -40.54 9.74 -5.75
N THR A 533 -40.75 9.16 -6.93
CA THR A 533 -39.84 8.21 -7.58
C THR A 533 -39.50 8.55 -9.04
N CYS A 534 -38.34 8.03 -9.48
CA CYS A 534 -37.97 7.68 -10.87
C CYS A 534 -37.85 8.78 -11.94
N SER A 535 -36.70 8.85 -12.61
CA SER A 535 -36.49 8.29 -13.97
C SER A 535 -35.09 8.62 -14.52
N GLY A 536 -34.55 7.81 -15.43
CA GLY A 536 -33.21 7.97 -16.00
C GLY A 536 -33.22 8.32 -17.50
N THR A 537 -32.05 8.61 -18.07
CA THR A 537 -31.82 8.76 -19.52
C THR A 537 -30.35 8.50 -19.88
N SER A 538 -30.10 7.90 -21.05
CA SER A 538 -28.76 7.66 -21.60
C SER A 538 -28.33 8.77 -22.56
N GLY A 539 -27.01 9.00 -22.73
CA GLY A 539 -26.50 9.97 -23.71
C GLY A 539 -25.01 9.82 -24.07
N SER A 540 -24.77 9.38 -25.31
CA SER A 540 -23.60 9.58 -26.20
C SER A 540 -22.18 9.76 -25.65
N MET A 541 -21.25 8.95 -26.18
CA MET A 541 -19.83 9.33 -26.28
C MET A 541 -19.65 10.49 -27.28
N GLN A 542 -18.73 11.40 -27.01
CA GLN A 542 -18.14 12.33 -27.98
C GLN A 542 -16.61 12.34 -27.78
N VAL A 543 -15.88 12.48 -28.88
CA VAL A 543 -14.41 12.54 -28.90
C VAL A 543 -14.03 13.99 -29.15
N GLU A 544 -13.29 14.61 -28.23
CA GLU A 544 -12.73 15.96 -28.41
C GLU A 544 -11.22 15.89 -28.68
N GLU A 545 -10.77 16.72 -29.62
CA GLU A 545 -9.39 16.77 -30.08
C GLU A 545 -8.50 17.58 -29.11
N VAL A 546 -7.49 16.94 -28.51
CA VAL A 546 -6.48 17.64 -27.73
C VAL A 546 -5.27 17.95 -28.60
N ASN A 547 -5.13 19.22 -28.98
CA ASN A 547 -4.04 19.72 -29.83
C ASN A 547 -2.94 20.34 -28.94
N GLY A 548 -1.73 19.78 -28.95
CA GLY A 548 -0.55 20.46 -28.38
C GLY A 548 0.34 19.62 -27.44
N THR A 549 1.06 18.63 -27.97
CA THR A 549 2.19 18.00 -27.24
C THR A 549 3.50 18.63 -27.72
N GLN A 550 4.21 19.31 -26.82
CA GLN A 550 5.49 19.96 -27.13
C GLN A 550 6.62 18.92 -27.07
N MET A 551 7.28 18.69 -28.21
CA MET A 551 8.35 17.70 -28.35
C MET A 551 9.61 18.15 -27.59
N ILE A 552 9.99 17.42 -26.53
CA ILE A 552 11.34 17.51 -25.96
C ILE A 552 12.20 16.45 -26.65
N VAL A 553 12.94 16.88 -27.67
CA VAL A 553 14.04 16.09 -28.25
C VAL A 553 15.31 16.49 -27.51
N GLU A 554 15.80 15.63 -26.61
CA GLU A 554 17.18 15.76 -26.13
C GLU A 554 18.12 15.42 -27.29
N THR A 555 18.69 16.45 -27.92
CA THR A 555 19.74 16.28 -28.92
C THR A 555 21.04 15.84 -28.24
N ASP A 556 21.52 14.65 -28.58
CA ASP A 556 22.87 14.17 -28.23
C ASP A 556 23.94 15.17 -28.69
N GLY A 557 24.45 15.95 -27.74
CA GLY A 557 25.60 16.83 -27.91
C GLY A 557 26.90 16.07 -27.68
N VAL A 558 27.61 15.75 -28.76
CA VAL A 558 28.92 15.07 -28.70
C VAL A 558 30.01 16.03 -28.19
N ASP A 559 30.89 15.49 -27.34
CA ASP A 559 32.17 16.02 -26.81
C ASP A 559 32.14 17.20 -25.81
N GLY A 560 32.31 16.87 -24.51
CA GLY A 560 32.76 17.81 -23.48
C GLY A 560 32.66 17.32 -22.01
N GLU A 561 33.80 17.12 -21.35
CA GLU A 561 33.96 16.92 -19.88
C GLU A 561 33.38 15.64 -19.23
N GLY A 562 34.16 14.55 -19.27
CA GLY A 562 33.91 13.30 -18.51
C GLY A 562 34.06 13.39 -16.98
N GLY A 563 33.64 14.50 -16.36
CA GLY A 563 33.67 14.75 -14.91
C GLY A 563 32.27 14.84 -14.26
N LYS A 564 31.25 15.29 -15.00
CA LYS A 564 29.91 15.61 -14.46
C LYS A 564 28.97 14.41 -14.26
N ASP A 565 29.30 13.26 -14.83
CA ASP A 565 28.40 12.11 -14.88
C ASP A 565 28.40 11.26 -13.59
N LYS A 566 29.49 11.33 -12.81
CA LYS A 566 29.65 10.54 -11.58
C LYS A 566 28.65 10.91 -10.50
N ASP A 567 28.28 12.18 -10.37
CA ASP A 567 27.37 12.65 -9.33
C ASP A 567 25.93 12.15 -9.53
N LYS A 568 25.58 11.71 -10.76
CA LYS A 568 24.29 11.11 -11.12
C LYS A 568 24.23 9.60 -10.89
N MET A 569 25.35 8.91 -10.66
CA MET A 569 25.35 7.47 -10.45
C MET A 569 24.91 7.12 -9.03
N LEU A 570 24.13 6.03 -8.89
CA LEU A 570 23.81 5.43 -7.59
C LEU A 570 25.07 5.02 -6.83
N THR A 571 25.05 5.14 -5.51
CA THR A 571 26.14 4.68 -4.63
C THR A 571 25.70 3.55 -3.69
N ILE A 572 26.64 3.00 -2.93
CA ILE A 572 26.37 1.98 -1.90
C ILE A 572 25.50 2.56 -0.79
N GLU A 573 25.69 3.84 -0.46
CA GLU A 573 24.92 4.58 0.54
C GLU A 573 23.48 4.82 0.08
N ASP A 574 23.28 5.20 -1.19
CA ASP A 574 21.93 5.36 -1.76
C ASP A 574 21.15 4.02 -1.74
N LEU A 575 21.80 2.91 -2.10
CA LEU A 575 21.19 1.58 -2.01
C LEU A 575 21.02 1.07 -0.57
N GLY A 576 21.90 1.48 0.36
CA GLY A 576 21.75 1.21 1.79
C GLY A 576 20.52 1.90 2.38
N LEU A 577 20.31 3.17 2.04
CA LEU A 577 19.09 3.91 2.36
C LEU A 577 17.85 3.25 1.75
N LEU A 578 17.92 2.83 0.49
CA LEU A 578 16.82 2.10 -0.17
C LEU A 578 16.44 0.81 0.58
N CYS A 579 17.42 0.01 0.98
CA CYS A 579 17.20 -1.23 1.74
C CYS A 579 16.63 -0.94 3.14
N ASP A 580 17.06 0.12 3.82
CA ASP A 580 16.53 0.47 5.15
C ASP A 580 15.09 1.00 5.10
N LEU A 581 14.71 1.72 4.03
CA LEU A 581 13.35 2.23 3.83
C LEU A 581 12.35 1.11 3.49
N PHE A 582 12.83 -0.02 2.95
CA PHE A 582 12.03 -1.15 2.48
C PHE A 582 12.60 -2.48 3.02
N TYR A 583 12.63 -2.63 4.34
CA TYR A 583 13.42 -3.67 5.00
C TYR A 583 12.73 -5.05 5.05
N LEU A 584 11.92 -5.35 6.08
CA LEU A 584 11.34 -6.69 6.31
C LEU A 584 9.85 -6.64 6.75
N PRO A 585 9.13 -7.78 6.77
CA PRO A 585 7.70 -7.80 7.11
C PRO A 585 7.36 -7.33 8.54
N PHE A 586 8.28 -7.50 9.50
CA PHE A 586 8.11 -7.23 10.93
C PHE A 586 9.15 -6.25 11.51
N GLU A 587 9.92 -5.58 10.66
CA GLU A 587 11.05 -4.74 11.05
C GLU A 587 11.31 -3.68 9.98
N HIS A 588 11.47 -2.42 10.41
CA HIS A 588 11.94 -1.32 9.55
C HIS A 588 13.45 -1.19 9.68
N GLY A 589 14.16 -0.78 8.62
CA GLY A 589 15.60 -0.61 8.68
C GLY A 589 16.03 0.63 9.47
N GLY A 590 17.32 0.70 9.80
CA GLY A 590 17.84 1.68 10.76
C GLY A 590 17.55 3.13 10.36
N GLN A 591 17.86 3.51 9.11
CA GLN A 591 17.55 4.86 8.62
C GLN A 591 16.04 5.14 8.53
N GLY A 592 15.21 4.12 8.27
CA GLY A 592 13.75 4.27 8.29
C GLY A 592 13.21 4.58 9.68
N ILE A 593 13.73 3.91 10.71
CA ILE A 593 13.41 4.18 12.12
C ILE A 593 13.89 5.59 12.52
N GLN A 594 15.07 6.02 12.08
CA GLN A 594 15.58 7.37 12.35
C GLN A 594 14.64 8.45 11.78
N VAL A 595 14.09 8.28 10.57
CA VAL A 595 13.12 9.23 9.99
C VAL A 595 11.84 9.30 10.83
N LEU A 596 11.30 8.16 11.29
CA LEU A 596 10.15 8.11 12.22
C LEU A 596 10.47 8.87 13.53
N GLN A 597 11.60 8.55 14.17
CA GLN A 597 12.01 9.10 15.46
C GLN A 597 12.25 10.61 15.41
N GLU A 598 13.01 11.08 14.43
CA GLU A 598 13.34 12.51 14.28
C GLU A 598 12.09 13.35 14.00
N PHE A 599 11.20 12.91 13.12
CA PHE A 599 9.93 13.62 12.89
C PHE A 599 9.09 13.70 14.16
N ASN A 600 8.93 12.57 14.87
CA ASN A 600 8.10 12.54 16.08
C ASN A 600 8.69 13.40 17.20
N TRP A 601 10.01 13.42 17.36
CA TRP A 601 10.69 14.30 18.32
C TRP A 601 10.49 15.78 17.94
N LEU A 602 10.66 16.14 16.66
CA LEU A 602 10.47 17.52 16.17
C LEU A 602 9.02 17.99 16.37
N LYS A 603 8.03 17.15 16.06
CA LYS A 603 6.60 17.40 16.29
C LYS A 603 6.30 17.60 17.79
N SER A 604 6.80 16.72 18.66
CA SER A 604 6.54 16.76 20.11
C SER A 604 7.20 17.96 20.79
N ASN A 605 8.42 18.33 20.36
CA ASN A 605 9.20 19.42 20.94
C ASN A 605 9.00 20.77 20.21
N ALA A 606 8.10 20.83 19.21
CA ALA A 606 7.82 22.04 18.45
C ALA A 606 7.51 23.26 19.33
N HIS A 607 6.88 23.06 20.50
CA HIS A 607 6.51 24.10 21.46
C HIS A 607 7.67 25.05 21.84
N VAL A 608 8.93 24.62 21.71
CA VAL A 608 10.13 25.46 21.89
C VAL A 608 10.18 26.61 20.88
N MET A 609 9.67 26.43 19.65
CA MET A 609 9.62 27.47 18.61
C MET A 609 8.76 28.68 19.01
N LEU A 610 7.78 28.49 19.91
CA LEU A 610 6.97 29.58 20.47
C LEU A 610 7.78 30.49 21.42
N LYS A 611 8.89 29.99 21.98
CA LYS A 611 9.73 30.66 22.98
C LYS A 611 11.00 31.30 22.41
N LYS A 612 11.07 31.56 21.10
CA LYS A 612 12.26 32.09 20.37
C LYS A 612 12.98 33.31 21.00
N LYS A 613 12.35 34.05 21.91
CA LYS A 613 12.92 35.23 22.61
C LYS A 613 13.29 34.99 24.08
N ASP A 614 13.10 33.78 24.61
CA ASP A 614 13.45 33.42 25.99
C ASP A 614 14.89 32.91 26.06
N GLU A 615 15.79 33.67 26.69
CA GLU A 615 17.21 33.28 26.80
C GLU A 615 17.40 31.95 27.55
N ASN A 616 16.46 31.56 28.42
CA ASN A 616 16.55 30.30 29.17
C ASN A 616 16.27 29.05 28.30
N CYS A 617 15.56 29.21 27.18
CA CYS A 617 15.25 28.12 26.24
C CYS A 617 16.13 28.14 24.98
N LYS A 618 17.24 28.91 25.00
CA LYS A 618 18.11 29.06 23.82
C LYS A 618 18.74 27.74 23.38
N ALA A 619 19.18 26.90 24.32
CA ALA A 619 19.79 25.60 24.02
C ALA A 619 18.79 24.67 23.31
N ASP A 620 17.59 24.50 23.88
CA ASP A 620 16.50 23.70 23.30
C ASP A 620 16.11 24.21 21.89
N TYR A 621 16.13 25.53 21.68
CA TYR A 621 15.83 26.16 20.40
C TYR A 621 16.90 25.84 19.33
N GLU A 622 18.18 25.90 19.71
CA GLU A 622 19.30 25.55 18.85
C GLU A 622 19.36 24.04 18.57
N GLU A 623 19.02 23.17 19.54
CA GLU A 623 18.86 21.73 19.32
C GLU A 623 17.75 21.43 18.32
N TRP A 624 16.57 22.03 18.49
CA TRP A 624 15.43 21.78 17.59
C TRP A 624 15.76 22.20 16.15
N LEU A 625 16.41 23.36 15.96
CA LEU A 625 16.87 23.78 14.62
C LEU A 625 17.93 22.83 14.04
N SER A 626 18.87 22.35 14.86
CA SER A 626 19.90 21.39 14.45
C SER A 626 19.27 20.06 13.99
N ARG A 627 18.29 19.56 14.73
CA ARG A 627 17.54 18.33 14.38
C ARG A 627 16.62 18.53 13.18
N ALA A 628 16.03 19.72 13.02
CA ALA A 628 15.26 20.06 11.82
C ALA A 628 16.16 20.11 10.55
N ALA A 629 17.40 20.61 10.68
CA ALA A 629 18.38 20.55 9.60
C ALA A 629 18.77 19.09 9.27
N LYS A 630 19.07 18.27 10.27
CA LYS A 630 19.31 16.82 10.10
C LYS A 630 18.13 16.11 9.41
N PHE A 631 16.89 16.46 9.76
CA PHE A 631 15.69 15.91 9.12
C PHE A 631 15.57 16.35 7.65
N ASN A 632 15.92 17.60 7.34
CA ASN A 632 16.01 18.05 5.96
C ASN A 632 17.10 17.29 5.18
N ASP A 633 18.28 17.05 5.77
CA ASP A 633 19.35 16.29 5.13
C ASP A 633 18.94 14.83 4.82
N MET A 634 18.15 14.19 5.69
CA MET A 634 17.54 12.89 5.42
C MET A 634 16.53 12.96 4.25
N CYS A 635 15.71 14.00 4.20
CA CYS A 635 14.81 14.24 3.06
C CYS A 635 15.59 14.43 1.75
N GLU A 636 16.71 15.17 1.77
CA GLU A 636 17.56 15.35 0.58
C GLU A 636 18.29 14.06 0.18
N ALA A 637 18.64 13.18 1.13
CA ALA A 637 19.18 11.87 0.82
C ALA A 637 18.17 11.01 0.02
N VAL A 638 16.88 11.08 0.37
CA VAL A 638 15.81 10.40 -0.38
C VAL A 638 15.55 11.05 -1.75
N ASN A 639 15.61 12.39 -1.85
CA ASN A 639 15.55 13.11 -3.13
C ASN A 639 16.70 12.69 -4.06
N ARG A 640 17.94 12.62 -3.56
CA ARG A 640 19.10 12.16 -4.35
C ARG A 640 18.95 10.71 -4.81
N LEU A 641 18.54 9.80 -3.91
CA LEU A 641 18.28 8.40 -4.24
C LEU A 641 17.27 8.30 -5.38
N PHE A 642 16.15 9.03 -5.28
CA PHE A 642 15.13 9.08 -6.33
C PHE A 642 15.71 9.57 -7.67
N GLN A 643 16.41 10.70 -7.70
CA GLN A 643 17.03 11.23 -8.92
C GLN A 643 18.02 10.23 -9.53
N ARG A 644 18.99 9.74 -8.75
CA ARG A 644 20.01 8.78 -9.21
C ARG A 644 19.40 7.47 -9.71
N MET A 645 18.30 7.02 -9.10
CA MET A 645 17.54 5.87 -9.57
C MET A 645 16.93 6.14 -10.95
N THR A 646 16.36 7.32 -11.21
CA THR A 646 15.81 7.67 -12.54
C THR A 646 16.86 7.76 -13.65
N TYR A 647 18.14 7.99 -13.31
CA TYR A 647 19.28 8.01 -14.24
C TYR A 647 19.93 6.63 -14.49
N CYS A 648 19.46 5.54 -13.88
CA CYS A 648 20.13 4.25 -14.05
C CYS A 648 19.94 3.63 -15.45
N ASP A 649 20.97 2.92 -15.92
CA ASP A 649 21.04 2.22 -17.22
C ASP A 649 20.08 1.03 -17.30
N ASN A 650 19.74 0.44 -16.15
CA ASN A 650 18.85 -0.71 -16.06
C ASN A 650 17.42 -0.25 -15.86
N ARG A 651 16.70 -0.01 -16.97
CA ARG A 651 15.33 0.50 -16.91
C ARG A 651 14.37 -0.49 -16.23
N GLU A 652 14.53 -1.80 -16.42
CA GLU A 652 13.73 -2.81 -15.71
C GLU A 652 13.76 -2.60 -14.18
N LEU A 653 14.95 -2.43 -13.60
CA LEU A 653 15.11 -2.19 -12.16
C LEU A 653 14.45 -0.87 -11.71
N LEU A 654 14.53 0.18 -12.52
CA LEU A 654 13.81 1.42 -12.24
C LEU A 654 12.30 1.19 -12.24
N TYR A 655 11.74 0.56 -13.27
CA TYR A 655 10.29 0.36 -13.40
C TYR A 655 9.72 -0.51 -12.25
N ASP A 656 10.44 -1.56 -11.86
CA ASP A 656 10.09 -2.42 -10.70
C ASP A 656 10.03 -1.61 -9.38
N LEU A 657 10.97 -0.68 -9.16
CA LEU A 657 11.12 0.01 -7.86
C LEU A 657 10.48 1.41 -7.81
N TYR A 658 10.19 2.04 -8.95
CA TYR A 658 9.84 3.46 -9.03
C TYR A 658 8.63 3.83 -8.18
N SER A 659 7.55 3.03 -8.22
CA SER A 659 6.30 3.39 -7.52
C SER A 659 6.45 3.40 -6.00
N TYR A 660 7.34 2.58 -5.44
CA TYR A 660 7.65 2.53 -4.01
C TYR A 660 8.47 3.76 -3.60
N ILE A 661 9.56 4.04 -4.33
CA ILE A 661 10.48 5.15 -4.02
C ILE A 661 9.77 6.50 -4.18
N TRP A 662 8.92 6.66 -5.20
CA TRP A 662 8.14 7.88 -5.45
C TRP A 662 7.12 8.18 -4.33
N ASP A 663 6.44 7.15 -3.77
CA ASP A 663 5.51 7.36 -2.64
C ASP A 663 6.29 7.71 -1.36
N MET A 664 7.33 6.94 -1.03
CA MET A 664 8.19 7.19 0.13
C MET A 664 8.82 8.59 0.11
N ARG A 665 9.39 9.02 -1.04
CA ARG A 665 9.88 10.38 -1.25
C ARG A 665 8.79 11.43 -1.03
N GLY A 666 7.59 11.16 -1.54
CA GLY A 666 6.42 12.02 -1.36
C GLY A 666 6.02 12.23 0.10
N VAL A 667 5.97 11.15 0.88
CA VAL A 667 5.61 11.19 2.30
C VAL A 667 6.69 11.89 3.13
N ILE A 668 7.98 11.56 2.91
CA ILE A 668 9.09 12.22 3.63
C ILE A 668 9.17 13.71 3.29
N SER A 669 8.95 14.08 2.02
CA SER A 669 8.86 15.49 1.61
C SER A 669 7.69 16.21 2.26
N LEU A 670 6.51 15.58 2.41
CA LEU A 670 5.35 16.13 3.10
C LEU A 670 5.63 16.34 4.60
N LEU A 671 6.26 15.36 5.26
CA LEU A 671 6.71 15.49 6.65
C LEU A 671 7.69 16.66 6.83
N ASN A 672 8.67 16.81 5.91
CA ASN A 672 9.63 17.91 5.93
C ASN A 672 8.94 19.28 5.70
N SER A 673 7.90 19.32 4.85
CA SER A 673 7.07 20.52 4.64
C SER A 673 6.39 20.96 5.94
N TYR A 674 5.86 20.01 6.71
CA TYR A 674 5.23 20.28 8.01
C TYR A 674 6.26 20.70 9.08
N VAL A 675 7.46 20.11 9.11
CA VAL A 675 8.57 20.55 9.98
C VAL A 675 8.99 22.00 9.65
N LYS A 676 9.12 22.34 8.36
CA LYS A 676 9.42 23.72 7.92
C LYS A 676 8.34 24.72 8.36
N TRP A 677 7.07 24.30 8.39
CA TRP A 677 5.99 25.12 8.94
C TRP A 677 6.08 25.29 10.47
N LEU A 678 6.35 24.21 11.22
CA LEU A 678 6.55 24.28 12.68
C LEU A 678 7.70 25.24 13.06
N ALA A 679 8.76 25.30 12.25
CA ALA A 679 9.91 26.19 12.46
C ALA A 679 9.55 27.70 12.50
N PHE A 680 8.38 28.10 11.95
CA PHE A 680 7.90 29.48 12.04
C PHE A 680 7.38 29.85 13.43
N GLY A 681 7.02 28.88 14.29
CA GLY A 681 6.44 29.14 15.61
C GLY A 681 5.08 29.85 15.54
N LYS A 682 4.28 29.56 14.51
CA LYS A 682 2.97 30.19 14.23
C LYS A 682 1.80 29.23 14.46
N PHE A 683 1.82 28.57 15.62
CA PHE A 683 0.77 27.64 16.04
C PHE A 683 0.39 27.87 17.50
N GLN A 684 -0.73 27.29 17.94
CA GLN A 684 -1.23 27.45 19.31
C GLN A 684 -0.50 26.51 20.28
N SER A 685 -0.29 26.96 21.53
CA SER A 685 0.29 26.13 22.59
C SER A 685 -0.51 24.85 22.90
N SER A 686 -1.78 24.81 22.50
CA SER A 686 -2.72 23.67 22.57
C SER A 686 -2.65 22.72 21.37
N MET A 687 -1.66 22.85 20.46
CA MET A 687 -1.49 22.00 19.27
C MET A 687 -1.65 20.51 19.59
N THR A 688 -1.02 20.03 20.66
CA THR A 688 -1.06 18.62 21.06
C THR A 688 -2.48 18.11 21.31
N THR A 689 -3.38 18.93 21.85
CA THR A 689 -4.80 18.59 22.07
C THR A 689 -5.56 18.35 20.76
N PHE A 690 -5.22 19.07 19.69
CA PHE A 690 -5.88 18.93 18.39
C PHE A 690 -5.25 17.88 17.48
N THR A 691 -4.02 17.46 17.77
CA THR A 691 -3.26 16.49 16.96
C THR A 691 -3.16 15.09 17.58
N GLN A 692 -3.93 14.83 18.64
CA GLN A 692 -4.14 13.50 19.24
C GLN A 692 -5.39 12.87 18.63
N GLY A 693 -5.25 11.69 18.00
CA GLY A 693 -6.39 10.99 17.39
C GLY A 693 -6.03 9.67 16.72
N SER A 694 -4.91 9.62 15.99
CA SER A 694 -4.48 8.42 15.26
C SER A 694 -3.61 7.48 16.10
N TYR A 695 -3.76 6.17 15.89
CA TYR A 695 -2.82 5.16 16.38
C TYR A 695 -1.58 5.16 15.46
N THR A 696 -0.39 5.27 16.04
CA THR A 696 0.89 5.49 15.32
C THR A 696 1.97 4.55 15.83
N TRP A 697 3.15 4.57 15.19
CA TRP A 697 4.35 3.88 15.66
C TRP A 697 4.72 4.16 17.13
N PHE A 698 4.33 5.32 17.66
CA PHE A 698 4.62 5.76 19.03
C PHE A 698 3.44 5.56 20.00
N SER A 699 2.36 4.91 19.54
CA SER A 699 1.24 4.53 20.40
C SER A 699 1.55 3.23 21.13
N ASN A 700 1.32 3.20 22.46
CA ASN A 700 1.56 2.03 23.32
C ASN A 700 0.98 0.74 22.71
N GLY A 701 1.83 -0.24 22.40
CA GLY A 701 1.44 -1.53 21.84
C GLY A 701 1.54 -1.63 20.31
N TRP A 702 1.65 -0.53 19.54
CA TRP A 702 1.74 -0.61 18.08
C TRP A 702 3.04 -1.28 17.64
N LYS A 703 4.17 -0.72 18.08
CA LYS A 703 5.51 -1.23 17.78
C LYS A 703 5.65 -2.68 18.24
N GLU A 704 5.20 -2.97 19.45
CA GLU A 704 5.29 -4.30 20.05
C GLU A 704 4.48 -5.33 19.24
N THR A 705 3.23 -5.00 18.86
CA THR A 705 2.38 -5.92 18.06
C THR A 705 2.86 -6.05 16.61
N PHE A 706 3.40 -4.99 16.01
CA PHE A 706 4.01 -5.04 14.68
C PHE A 706 5.26 -5.92 14.68
N MET A 707 6.12 -5.76 15.70
CA MET A 707 7.39 -6.47 15.78
C MET A 707 7.24 -7.90 16.31
N SER A 708 6.24 -8.25 17.12
CA SER A 708 6.19 -9.58 17.77
C SER A 708 6.07 -10.74 16.78
N GLY A 709 5.40 -10.51 15.64
CA GLY A 709 5.06 -11.56 14.70
C GLY A 709 3.83 -12.39 15.12
N ASP A 710 3.14 -12.03 16.21
CA ASP A 710 1.90 -12.70 16.66
C ASP A 710 0.71 -12.41 15.73
N GLN A 711 0.76 -11.31 14.98
CA GLN A 711 -0.14 -11.01 13.87
C GLN A 711 0.55 -11.29 12.52
N GLU A 712 -0.22 -11.52 11.46
CA GLU A 712 0.33 -11.66 10.11
C GLU A 712 0.57 -10.27 9.47
N PRO A 713 1.61 -10.08 8.63
CA PRO A 713 2.03 -8.76 8.14
C PRO A 713 0.96 -7.92 7.43
N TRP A 714 -0.05 -8.54 6.82
CA TRP A 714 -1.14 -7.86 6.13
C TRP A 714 -2.14 -7.16 7.07
N VAL A 715 -2.04 -7.37 8.38
CA VAL A 715 -2.72 -6.55 9.40
C VAL A 715 -2.13 -5.13 9.41
N PHE A 716 -0.83 -5.00 9.18
CA PHE A 716 -0.08 -3.73 9.18
C PHE A 716 0.19 -3.24 7.74
N ARG A 717 -0.89 -2.88 7.04
CA ARG A 717 -0.83 -2.46 5.63
C ARG A 717 0.02 -1.19 5.42
N GLY A 718 0.75 -1.18 4.32
CA GLY A 718 1.54 -0.06 3.80
C GLY A 718 2.91 0.16 4.46
N GLY A 719 3.30 -0.66 5.44
CA GLY A 719 4.64 -0.64 6.04
C GLY A 719 5.09 0.74 6.54
N LEU A 720 6.39 1.03 6.41
CA LEU A 720 7.01 2.29 6.85
C LEU A 720 6.33 3.53 6.23
N THR A 721 5.94 3.47 4.95
CA THR A 721 5.23 4.56 4.27
C THR A 721 3.94 4.92 4.99
N ALA A 722 3.15 3.92 5.40
CA ALA A 722 1.91 4.15 6.13
C ALA A 722 2.16 4.59 7.59
N ASP A 723 3.17 4.05 8.27
CA ASP A 723 3.56 4.51 9.60
C ASP A 723 3.97 5.99 9.59
N LEU A 724 4.71 6.43 8.58
CA LEU A 724 5.07 7.83 8.34
C LEU A 724 3.85 8.70 8.00
N GLN A 725 2.93 8.23 7.15
CA GLN A 725 1.69 8.95 6.81
C GLN A 725 0.84 9.23 8.05
N ARG A 726 0.69 8.26 8.97
CA ARG A 726 -0.08 8.42 10.22
C ARG A 726 0.52 9.42 11.23
N LEU A 727 1.74 9.92 11.01
CA LEU A 727 2.33 10.98 11.85
C LEU A 727 1.85 12.39 11.48
N ILE A 728 1.33 12.59 10.26
CA ILE A 728 0.70 13.84 9.82
C ILE A 728 -0.67 14.00 10.53
N PRO A 729 -0.96 15.15 11.18
CA PRO A 729 -2.21 15.33 11.91
C PRO A 729 -3.36 15.74 10.98
N VAL A 730 -3.93 14.75 10.29
CA VAL A 730 -5.19 14.86 9.53
C VAL A 730 -6.04 13.63 9.89
N ASP A 731 -7.21 13.85 10.48
CA ASP A 731 -8.02 12.79 11.10
C ASP A 731 -8.81 11.99 10.04
N SER A 732 -9.23 12.67 8.97
CA SER A 732 -10.02 12.15 7.85
C SER A 732 -9.26 12.33 6.52
N GLY A 733 -8.02 11.82 6.42
CA GLY A 733 -7.10 12.10 5.30
C GLY A 733 -6.80 10.94 4.33
N ASN A 734 -7.41 9.76 4.49
CA ASN A 734 -7.00 8.54 3.76
C ASN A 734 -7.03 8.69 2.23
N ASP A 735 -8.00 9.41 1.68
CA ASP A 735 -8.16 9.72 0.26
C ASP A 735 -7.05 10.63 -0.30
N LEU A 736 -6.44 11.48 0.55
CA LEU A 736 -5.29 12.31 0.18
C LEU A 736 -4.01 11.48 -0.01
N PHE A 737 -3.95 10.29 0.60
CA PHE A 737 -2.88 9.30 0.44
C PHE A 737 -3.19 8.21 -0.61
N VAL A 738 -4.28 8.37 -1.37
CA VAL A 738 -4.59 7.56 -2.56
C VAL A 738 -4.20 8.33 -3.82
N TYR A 739 -3.13 7.90 -4.46
CA TYR A 739 -2.63 8.46 -5.71
C TYR A 739 -1.95 7.37 -6.56
N LYS A 740 -2.05 7.51 -7.88
CA LYS A 740 -1.36 6.64 -8.86
C LYS A 740 0.00 7.28 -9.16
N ALA A 741 1.08 6.50 -9.11
CA ALA A 741 2.39 6.97 -9.56
C ALA A 741 2.35 7.32 -11.06
N PRO A 742 3.14 8.30 -11.55
CA PRO A 742 3.26 8.61 -12.97
C PRO A 742 3.52 7.35 -13.82
N GLU A 743 2.81 7.21 -14.95
CA GLU A 743 2.91 6.01 -15.80
C GLU A 743 4.29 5.84 -16.45
N VAL A 744 5.01 6.95 -16.63
CA VAL A 744 6.41 7.00 -17.06
C VAL A 744 7.22 7.62 -15.91
N PRO A 745 8.35 7.03 -15.51
CA PRO A 745 9.24 7.61 -14.50
C PRO A 745 9.71 9.02 -14.85
N THR A 746 9.57 9.96 -13.92
CA THR A 746 9.99 11.36 -14.05
C THR A 746 11.07 11.68 -13.01
N SER A 747 12.08 12.48 -13.37
CA SER A 747 13.11 12.98 -12.44
C SER A 747 12.74 14.30 -11.76
N ILE A 748 11.60 14.92 -12.14
CA ILE A 748 11.16 16.23 -11.65
C ILE A 748 10.84 16.15 -10.15
N ILE A 749 11.44 17.06 -9.39
CA ILE A 749 11.21 17.21 -7.95
C ILE A 749 10.35 18.44 -7.70
N TYR A 750 9.12 18.21 -7.25
CA TYR A 750 8.28 19.24 -6.66
C TYR A 750 8.49 19.30 -5.14
N THR A 751 8.72 20.49 -4.61
CA THR A 751 8.88 20.77 -3.19
C THR A 751 7.72 21.64 -2.71
N VAL A 752 6.96 21.12 -1.73
CA VAL A 752 6.00 21.92 -0.96
C VAL A 752 6.78 22.60 0.17
N ARG A 753 6.52 23.89 0.40
CA ARG A 753 7.06 24.62 1.56
C ARG A 753 6.14 25.76 1.99
N PRO A 754 6.29 26.28 3.22
CA PRO A 754 5.62 27.51 3.62
C PRO A 754 6.03 28.69 2.73
N TYR A 755 5.09 29.62 2.55
CA TYR A 755 5.30 30.92 1.92
C TYR A 755 6.29 31.78 2.72
N LEU A 756 7.16 32.50 2.00
CA LEU A 756 8.04 33.54 2.53
C LEU A 756 7.67 34.88 1.89
N PRO A 757 7.84 36.03 2.59
CA PRO A 757 7.57 37.35 1.99
C PRO A 757 8.39 37.66 0.72
N SER A 758 9.52 36.99 0.51
CA SER A 758 10.30 37.08 -0.73
C SER A 758 9.65 36.39 -1.94
N ASP A 759 8.63 35.55 -1.72
CA ASP A 759 7.89 34.86 -2.77
C ASP A 759 6.77 35.74 -3.36
N GLU A 760 6.47 36.91 -2.78
CA GLU A 760 5.28 37.72 -3.12
C GLU A 760 5.18 38.00 -4.63
N ASP A 761 6.20 38.61 -5.23
CA ASP A 761 6.25 38.90 -6.67
C ASP A 761 6.08 37.63 -7.53
N ALA A 762 6.63 36.50 -7.07
CA ALA A 762 6.54 35.22 -7.78
C ALA A 762 5.13 34.61 -7.68
N VAL A 763 4.45 34.72 -6.53
CA VAL A 763 3.05 34.29 -6.35
C VAL A 763 2.10 35.18 -7.17
N TYR A 764 2.33 36.49 -7.22
CA TYR A 764 1.58 37.41 -8.09
C TYR A 764 1.79 37.06 -9.58
N ALA A 765 3.03 36.83 -10.01
CA ALA A 765 3.34 36.42 -11.38
C ALA A 765 2.70 35.06 -11.74
N LEU A 766 2.71 34.11 -10.81
CA LEU A 766 2.07 32.80 -10.95
C LEU A 766 0.54 32.90 -11.06
N CYS A 767 -0.11 33.67 -10.18
CA CYS A 767 -1.55 33.95 -10.25
C CYS A 767 -1.94 34.57 -11.60
N ASN A 768 -1.16 35.54 -12.08
CA ASN A 768 -1.35 36.18 -13.38
C ASN A 768 -1.17 35.19 -14.56
N ARG A 769 -0.20 34.26 -14.48
CA ARG A 769 -0.03 33.18 -15.47
C ARG A 769 -1.21 32.21 -15.49
N ILE A 770 -1.71 31.80 -14.33
CA ILE A 770 -2.84 30.87 -14.20
C ILE A 770 -4.14 31.51 -14.71
N THR A 771 -4.39 32.78 -14.40
CA THR A 771 -5.59 33.51 -14.81
C THR A 771 -5.52 34.12 -16.21
N GLY A 772 -4.37 34.04 -16.89
CA GLY A 772 -4.15 34.62 -18.22
C GLY A 772 -4.12 36.16 -18.26
N VAL A 773 -4.02 36.83 -17.11
CA VAL A 773 -4.07 38.29 -16.99
C VAL A 773 -2.68 38.89 -16.95
N THR A 774 -2.39 39.85 -17.82
CA THR A 774 -1.08 40.53 -17.91
C THR A 774 -1.22 42.05 -17.85
N GLY A 775 -0.19 42.74 -17.35
CA GLY A 775 -0.13 44.21 -17.34
C GLY A 775 -0.85 44.92 -16.18
N THR A 776 -1.52 44.17 -15.29
CA THR A 776 -2.13 44.69 -14.06
C THR A 776 -1.98 43.66 -12.93
N SER A 777 -1.96 44.11 -11.68
CA SER A 777 -2.01 43.22 -10.51
C SER A 777 -3.42 43.06 -9.94
N ALA A 778 -4.45 43.72 -10.48
CA ALA A 778 -5.79 43.78 -9.87
C ALA A 778 -6.41 42.41 -9.57
N VAL A 779 -6.23 41.42 -10.45
CA VAL A 779 -6.75 40.07 -10.23
C VAL A 779 -5.96 39.34 -9.13
N ALA A 780 -4.64 39.49 -9.10
CA ALA A 780 -3.81 38.95 -8.02
C ALA A 780 -4.03 39.67 -6.66
N ASP A 781 -4.23 40.98 -6.64
CA ASP A 781 -4.61 41.75 -5.44
C ASP A 781 -5.93 41.24 -4.84
N ARG A 782 -6.88 40.81 -5.68
CA ARG A 782 -8.14 40.17 -5.26
C ARG A 782 -7.95 38.75 -4.76
N LEU A 783 -7.26 37.92 -5.53
CA LEU A 783 -7.20 36.48 -5.28
C LEU A 783 -6.15 36.14 -4.22
N VAL A 784 -4.90 36.58 -4.40
CA VAL A 784 -3.77 36.17 -3.55
C VAL A 784 -3.42 37.20 -2.48
N GLY A 785 -3.43 38.50 -2.80
CA GLY A 785 -2.83 39.55 -1.95
C GLY A 785 -3.38 39.60 -0.53
N GLY A 786 -4.71 39.48 -0.37
CA GLY A 786 -5.35 39.44 0.95
C GLY A 786 -4.83 38.32 1.86
N PHE A 787 -4.59 37.12 1.33
CA PHE A 787 -4.00 36.02 2.10
C PHE A 787 -2.54 36.31 2.49
N LEU A 788 -1.72 36.75 1.53
CA LEU A 788 -0.30 37.02 1.74
C LEU A 788 -0.06 38.13 2.78
N THR A 789 -0.93 39.14 2.84
CA THR A 789 -0.85 40.24 3.81
C THR A 789 -1.44 39.88 5.18
N ILE A 790 -2.55 39.13 5.23
CA ILE A 790 -3.38 38.99 6.45
C ILE A 790 -3.17 37.65 7.17
N SER A 791 -2.78 36.60 6.45
CA SER A 791 -2.63 35.23 6.95
C SER A 791 -1.48 34.45 6.28
N PRO A 792 -0.28 35.04 6.08
CA PRO A 792 0.84 34.37 5.41
C PRO A 792 1.30 33.10 6.12
N GLU A 793 1.07 32.97 7.43
CA GLU A 793 1.51 31.83 8.23
C GLU A 793 0.80 30.50 7.93
N PHE A 794 -0.28 30.52 7.14
CA PHE A 794 -0.98 29.34 6.62
C PHE A 794 -0.91 29.22 5.09
N CYS A 795 -0.10 30.05 4.44
CA CYS A 795 0.13 30.00 3.01
C CYS A 795 1.30 29.04 2.69
N MET A 796 1.08 28.17 1.70
CA MET A 796 2.05 27.20 1.20
C MET A 796 2.29 27.44 -0.29
N VAL A 797 3.50 27.19 -0.75
CA VAL A 797 3.89 27.25 -2.17
C VAL A 797 4.47 25.91 -2.63
N VAL A 798 4.40 25.68 -3.93
CA VAL A 798 5.05 24.55 -4.61
C VAL A 798 6.06 25.11 -5.58
N GLU A 799 7.29 24.60 -5.52
CA GLU A 799 8.37 24.96 -6.44
C GLU A 799 9.01 23.72 -7.08
N ASP A 800 9.54 23.91 -8.28
CA ASP A 800 10.47 23.00 -8.96
C ASP A 800 11.73 23.76 -9.37
N ASP A 801 12.63 23.13 -10.14
CA ASP A 801 13.88 23.73 -10.62
C ASP A 801 13.69 25.02 -11.46
N SER A 802 12.46 25.30 -11.94
CA SER A 802 12.10 26.51 -12.69
C SER A 802 11.51 27.65 -11.85
N GLY A 803 11.18 27.40 -10.57
CA GLY A 803 10.59 28.34 -9.63
C GLY A 803 9.20 27.92 -9.14
N LEU A 804 8.37 28.90 -8.75
CA LEU A 804 7.03 28.60 -8.23
C LEU A 804 6.08 28.08 -9.34
N VAL A 805 5.47 26.93 -9.07
CA VAL A 805 4.51 26.26 -9.97
C VAL A 805 3.13 26.06 -9.33
N GLY A 806 2.96 26.41 -8.05
CA GLY A 806 1.68 26.33 -7.37
C GLY A 806 1.62 27.03 -6.02
N TYR A 807 0.42 27.22 -5.49
CA TYR A 807 0.17 27.73 -4.15
C TYR A 807 -1.10 27.13 -3.53
N ALA A 808 -1.12 27.06 -2.19
CA ALA A 808 -2.34 26.94 -1.41
C ALA A 808 -2.34 28.05 -0.34
N LEU A 809 -3.19 29.03 -0.54
CA LEU A 809 -3.34 30.18 0.34
C LEU A 809 -4.55 29.91 1.24
N THR A 810 -4.36 29.97 2.55
CA THR A 810 -5.42 29.64 3.50
C THR A 810 -5.54 30.65 4.63
N ALA A 811 -6.72 30.73 5.22
CA ALA A 811 -7.00 31.53 6.40
C ALA A 811 -7.71 30.69 7.45
N LEU A 812 -7.21 30.71 8.70
CA LEU A 812 -7.71 29.88 9.81
C LEU A 812 -9.19 30.11 10.14
N ASN A 813 -9.66 31.36 10.04
CA ASN A 813 -11.03 31.72 10.35
C ASN A 813 -11.52 32.83 9.41
N ILE A 814 -12.46 32.47 8.54
CA ILE A 814 -12.98 33.32 7.46
C ILE A 814 -13.55 34.65 7.97
N LYS A 815 -14.35 34.63 9.05
CA LYS A 815 -14.91 35.84 9.68
C LYS A 815 -13.82 36.79 10.16
N THR A 816 -12.74 36.26 10.73
CA THR A 816 -11.61 37.05 11.22
C THR A 816 -10.78 37.60 10.06
N HIS A 817 -10.58 36.78 9.02
CA HIS A 817 -9.87 37.18 7.81
C HIS A 817 -10.61 38.32 7.07
N TYR A 818 -11.92 38.18 6.81
CA TYR A 818 -12.74 39.21 6.16
C TYR A 818 -12.90 40.50 6.98
N LYS A 819 -12.95 40.41 8.32
CA LYS A 819 -12.90 41.61 9.18
C LYS A 819 -11.56 42.35 9.05
N LYS A 820 -10.43 41.63 8.97
CA LYS A 820 -9.12 42.23 8.70
C LYS A 820 -9.04 42.80 7.27
N MET A 821 -9.57 42.10 6.26
CA MET A 821 -9.66 42.57 4.87
C MET A 821 -10.36 43.93 4.78
N ALA A 822 -11.54 44.05 5.39
CA ALA A 822 -12.35 45.27 5.38
C ALA A 822 -11.66 46.49 5.99
N VAL A 823 -10.74 46.28 6.94
CA VAL A 823 -10.05 47.35 7.68
C VAL A 823 -8.69 47.69 7.07
N ALA A 824 -7.93 46.71 6.59
CA ALA A 824 -6.52 46.88 6.24
C ALA A 824 -6.17 46.66 4.76
N TRP A 825 -6.99 45.95 3.98
CA TRP A 825 -6.65 45.58 2.59
C TRP A 825 -7.58 46.26 1.58
N ILE A 826 -8.90 46.06 1.74
CA ILE A 826 -9.92 46.60 0.84
C ILE A 826 -9.88 48.14 0.72
N PRO A 827 -9.66 48.93 1.80
CA PRO A 827 -9.54 50.38 1.67
C PRO A 827 -8.37 50.82 0.78
N GLU A 828 -7.23 50.13 0.84
CA GLU A 828 -6.06 50.42 0.00
C GLU A 828 -6.35 50.05 -1.46
N LEU A 829 -7.00 48.92 -1.71
CA LEU A 829 -7.38 48.50 -3.06
C LEU A 829 -8.45 49.40 -3.71
N LYS A 830 -9.37 49.98 -2.93
CA LYS A 830 -10.32 51.00 -3.44
C LYS A 830 -9.61 52.28 -3.91
N VAL A 831 -8.45 52.61 -3.34
CA VAL A 831 -7.62 53.76 -3.74
C VAL A 831 -6.69 53.40 -4.89
N LYS A 832 -6.14 52.18 -4.90
CA LYS A 832 -5.30 51.62 -5.98
C LYS A 832 -6.11 51.42 -7.27
N TYR A 833 -7.41 51.12 -7.15
CA TYR A 833 -8.33 50.83 -8.26
C TYR A 833 -9.68 51.57 -8.10
N PRO A 834 -9.77 52.85 -8.50
CA PRO A 834 -11.05 53.57 -8.61
C PRO A 834 -12.08 52.88 -9.52
N LEU A 835 -13.38 53.01 -9.21
CA LEU A 835 -14.45 52.54 -10.11
C LEU A 835 -14.45 53.25 -11.46
N GLU A 836 -13.95 54.48 -11.51
CA GLU A 836 -13.88 55.32 -12.70
C GLU A 836 -12.91 54.77 -13.77
N ASP A 837 -11.95 53.93 -13.36
CA ASP A 837 -10.96 53.31 -14.24
C ASP A 837 -11.53 52.07 -14.99
N ILE A 838 -12.75 51.64 -14.68
CA ILE A 838 -13.43 50.54 -15.39
C ILE A 838 -13.82 51.02 -16.80
N THR A 839 -12.97 50.71 -17.77
CA THR A 839 -13.21 50.92 -19.21
C THR A 839 -13.57 49.62 -19.91
N ASN A 840 -14.30 49.71 -21.03
CA ASN A 840 -14.71 48.54 -21.83
C ASN A 840 -13.51 47.79 -22.45
N ASP A 841 -12.34 48.41 -22.52
CA ASP A 841 -11.11 47.82 -23.08
C ASP A 841 -10.35 46.93 -22.05
N LEU A 842 -10.75 46.94 -20.78
CA LEU A 842 -10.17 46.06 -19.76
C LEU A 842 -10.75 44.64 -19.84
N PRO A 843 -9.94 43.58 -19.61
CA PRO A 843 -10.44 42.21 -19.50
C PRO A 843 -11.54 42.08 -18.44
N GLU A 844 -12.54 41.24 -18.68
CA GLU A 844 -13.71 41.10 -17.79
C GLU A 844 -13.31 40.72 -16.35
N SER A 845 -12.34 39.82 -16.18
CA SER A 845 -11.77 39.44 -14.88
C SER A 845 -11.15 40.61 -14.11
N VAL A 846 -10.55 41.58 -14.81
CA VAL A 846 -10.01 42.81 -14.22
C VAL A 846 -11.16 43.73 -13.80
N GLN A 847 -12.17 43.91 -14.65
CA GLN A 847 -13.35 44.71 -14.30
C GLN A 847 -14.09 44.12 -13.09
N GLU A 848 -14.23 42.79 -13.03
CA GLU A 848 -14.84 42.08 -11.91
C GLU A 848 -14.01 42.21 -10.63
N ALA A 849 -12.68 42.17 -10.72
CA ALA A 849 -11.80 42.41 -9.57
C ALA A 849 -11.96 43.83 -8.99
N ILE A 850 -12.01 44.85 -9.85
CA ILE A 850 -12.24 46.24 -9.41
C ILE A 850 -13.63 46.36 -8.77
N ARG A 851 -14.69 45.81 -9.40
CA ARG A 851 -16.05 45.80 -8.82
C ARG A 851 -16.07 45.14 -7.43
N TYR A 852 -15.42 43.98 -7.28
CA TYR A 852 -15.31 43.24 -6.03
C TYR A 852 -14.71 44.09 -4.90
N PHE A 853 -13.66 44.87 -5.15
CA PHE A 853 -13.09 45.74 -4.11
C PHE A 853 -14.11 46.74 -3.58
N HIS A 854 -14.91 47.35 -4.46
CA HIS A 854 -15.90 48.34 -4.09
C HIS A 854 -17.15 47.75 -3.45
N SER A 855 -17.58 46.56 -3.89
CA SER A 855 -18.75 45.82 -3.38
C SER A 855 -18.44 44.81 -2.26
N PHE A 856 -17.21 44.73 -1.76
CA PHE A 856 -16.80 43.77 -0.73
C PHE A 856 -17.67 43.87 0.54
N SER A 857 -18.23 42.74 0.97
CA SER A 857 -18.90 42.59 2.27
C SER A 857 -18.08 41.65 3.17
N PRO A 858 -17.84 42.00 4.45
CA PRO A 858 -17.18 41.12 5.41
C PRO A 858 -18.14 40.10 6.07
N GLU A 859 -19.41 40.07 5.67
CA GLU A 859 -20.40 39.14 6.19
C GLU A 859 -20.16 37.72 5.64
N VAL A 860 -20.35 36.72 6.49
CA VAL A 860 -20.15 35.29 6.17
C VAL A 860 -21.27 34.50 6.82
N PRO A 861 -21.91 33.53 6.13
CA PRO A 861 -22.94 32.69 6.71
C PRO A 861 -22.48 32.03 8.02
N GLU A 862 -23.34 32.14 9.04
CA GLU A 862 -23.00 31.70 10.40
C GLU A 862 -22.71 30.19 10.42
N GLN A 863 -23.60 29.40 9.82
CA GLN A 863 -23.53 27.94 9.71
C GLN A 863 -22.25 27.47 8.99
N LEU A 864 -21.92 28.07 7.84
CA LEU A 864 -20.69 27.76 7.11
C LEU A 864 -19.46 27.99 7.99
N SER A 865 -19.38 29.14 8.65
CA SER A 865 -18.25 29.48 9.53
C SER A 865 -18.18 28.65 10.82
N GLN A 866 -19.29 28.05 11.25
CA GLN A 866 -19.37 27.16 12.42
C GLN A 866 -19.00 25.71 12.10
N GLN A 867 -19.14 25.27 10.85
CA GLN A 867 -18.80 23.91 10.40
C GLN A 867 -17.45 23.85 9.66
N PHE A 868 -17.15 24.87 8.87
CA PHE A 868 -15.96 24.96 8.02
C PHE A 868 -15.29 26.33 8.20
N PRO A 869 -14.70 26.63 9.37
CA PRO A 869 -14.20 27.97 9.70
C PRO A 869 -13.06 28.45 8.79
N SER A 870 -12.25 27.55 8.22
CA SER A 870 -11.10 27.92 7.39
C SER A 870 -11.49 28.14 5.92
N LEU A 871 -10.80 29.04 5.22
CA LEU A 871 -10.91 29.24 3.77
C LEU A 871 -9.63 28.77 3.07
N VAL A 872 -9.74 28.16 1.88
CA VAL A 872 -8.61 27.87 0.97
C VAL A 872 -8.85 28.38 -0.45
N MET A 873 -7.78 28.87 -1.06
CA MET A 873 -7.61 28.95 -2.51
C MET A 873 -6.35 28.16 -2.89
N CYS A 874 -6.47 27.21 -3.81
CA CYS A 874 -5.40 26.32 -4.25
C CYS A 874 -5.33 26.33 -5.77
N SER A 875 -4.13 26.48 -6.33
CA SER A 875 -3.92 26.49 -7.79
C SER A 875 -2.52 25.99 -8.14
N LEU A 876 -2.42 25.20 -9.22
CA LEU A 876 -1.18 24.73 -9.80
C LEU A 876 -1.12 25.15 -11.28
N LEU A 877 0.07 25.25 -11.87
CA LEU A 877 0.22 25.35 -13.32
C LEU A 877 -0.24 24.07 -14.02
N PRO A 878 -0.87 24.15 -15.21
CA PRO A 878 -1.19 22.98 -16.03
C PRO A 878 0.00 22.10 -16.42
N THR A 879 1.24 22.61 -16.28
CA THR A 879 2.48 21.85 -16.47
C THR A 879 2.75 20.84 -15.35
N VAL A 880 2.08 20.94 -14.20
CA VAL A 880 2.22 20.00 -13.08
C VAL A 880 1.29 18.81 -13.31
N THR A 881 1.78 17.77 -13.98
CA THR A 881 1.00 16.57 -14.31
C THR A 881 0.86 15.57 -13.16
N ASP A 882 1.70 15.68 -12.11
CA ASP A 882 1.65 14.81 -10.93
C ASP A 882 0.51 15.23 -9.98
N GLN A 883 -0.60 14.49 -10.04
CA GLN A 883 -1.80 14.73 -9.22
C GLN A 883 -1.54 14.60 -7.70
N SER A 884 -0.47 13.93 -7.27
CA SER A 884 -0.13 13.82 -5.84
C SER A 884 0.31 15.16 -5.25
N ILE A 885 0.78 16.10 -6.07
CA ILE A 885 1.30 17.40 -5.61
C ILE A 885 0.20 18.27 -5.04
N ALA A 886 -0.95 18.35 -5.71
CA ALA A 886 -2.13 19.04 -5.19
C ALA A 886 -2.61 18.43 -3.87
N LYS A 887 -2.63 17.09 -3.78
CA LYS A 887 -2.98 16.38 -2.54
C LYS A 887 -2.02 16.70 -1.40
N ARG A 888 -0.70 16.54 -1.60
CA ARG A 888 0.34 16.82 -0.58
C ARG A 888 0.30 18.28 -0.12
N LEU A 889 0.11 19.22 -1.04
CA LEU A 889 -0.06 20.65 -0.74
C LEU A 889 -1.25 20.89 0.19
N ILE A 890 -2.43 20.36 -0.15
CA ILE A 890 -3.63 20.43 0.70
C ILE A 890 -3.41 19.72 2.04
N THR A 891 -2.81 18.52 2.06
CA THR A 891 -2.52 17.78 3.30
C THR A 891 -1.66 18.60 4.26
N CYS A 892 -0.64 19.32 3.76
CA CYS A 892 0.20 20.18 4.58
C CYS A 892 -0.59 21.39 5.13
N SER A 893 -1.45 22.01 4.31
CA SER A 893 -2.34 23.09 4.74
C SER A 893 -3.36 22.64 5.79
N LEU A 894 -3.99 21.47 5.61
CA LEU A 894 -4.91 20.87 6.57
C LEU A 894 -4.22 20.60 7.92
N ALA A 895 -3.02 20.01 7.90
CA ALA A 895 -2.22 19.75 9.10
C ALA A 895 -1.89 21.04 9.87
N ALA A 896 -1.50 22.12 9.16
CA ALA A 896 -1.23 23.43 9.75
C ALA A 896 -2.47 24.09 10.40
N LEU A 897 -3.63 23.95 9.74
CA LEU A 897 -4.91 24.43 10.26
C LEU A 897 -5.42 23.59 11.44
N ARG A 898 -5.24 22.26 11.41
CA ARG A 898 -5.60 21.32 12.48
C ARG A 898 -4.80 21.61 13.75
N ALA A 899 -3.49 21.81 13.60
CA ALA A 899 -2.59 22.24 14.67
C ALA A 899 -2.96 23.60 15.31
N ASN A 900 -3.85 24.38 14.68
CA ASN A 900 -4.40 25.64 15.17
C ASN A 900 -5.88 25.56 15.58
N GLY A 901 -6.41 24.35 15.79
CA GLY A 901 -7.76 24.12 16.31
C GLY A 901 -8.88 24.25 15.28
N SER A 902 -8.57 24.30 13.98
CA SER A 902 -9.59 24.13 12.95
C SER A 902 -10.02 22.67 12.82
N PHE A 903 -11.23 22.49 12.30
CA PHE A 903 -11.94 21.22 12.15
C PHE A 903 -12.65 21.11 10.79
N GLY A 904 -12.54 22.13 9.94
CA GLY A 904 -13.16 22.15 8.62
C GLY A 904 -12.69 23.34 7.78
N ILE A 905 -12.68 23.14 6.47
CA ILE A 905 -12.26 24.12 5.46
C ILE A 905 -13.27 24.19 4.32
N HIS A 906 -13.39 25.35 3.68
CA HIS A 906 -14.19 25.53 2.47
C HIS A 906 -13.45 26.35 1.42
N THR A 907 -14.00 26.33 0.21
CA THR A 907 -13.63 27.20 -0.91
C THR A 907 -14.90 27.64 -1.65
N THR A 908 -14.81 28.73 -2.39
CA THR A 908 -15.91 29.28 -3.20
C THR A 908 -15.44 29.43 -4.64
N ILE A 909 -16.15 28.79 -5.56
CA ILE A 909 -15.83 28.73 -6.99
C ILE A 909 -17.02 29.19 -7.83
N SER A 910 -16.79 29.58 -9.08
CA SER A 910 -17.92 29.88 -9.98
C SER A 910 -18.71 28.61 -10.30
N ALA A 911 -20.03 28.70 -10.34
CA ALA A 911 -20.91 27.62 -10.80
C ALA A 911 -20.66 27.22 -12.27
N MET A 912 -19.94 28.05 -13.04
CA MET A 912 -19.53 27.75 -14.42
C MET A 912 -18.13 27.11 -14.51
N ASP A 913 -17.34 27.16 -13.43
CA ASP A 913 -15.97 26.63 -13.37
C ASP A 913 -15.97 25.15 -12.96
N LYS A 914 -16.23 24.30 -13.95
CA LYS A 914 -16.24 22.84 -13.79
C LYS A 914 -14.84 22.27 -13.52
N GLU A 915 -13.79 22.93 -13.98
CA GLU A 915 -12.41 22.46 -13.80
C GLU A 915 -11.99 22.59 -12.34
N SER A 916 -12.26 23.74 -11.70
CA SER A 916 -12.05 23.90 -10.26
C SER A 916 -12.94 22.97 -9.43
N HIS A 917 -14.20 22.75 -9.84
CA HIS A 917 -15.10 21.81 -9.16
C HIS A 917 -14.54 20.38 -9.15
N GLU A 918 -14.10 19.88 -10.31
CA GLU A 918 -13.50 18.55 -10.42
C GLU A 918 -12.15 18.47 -9.69
N PHE A 919 -11.33 19.53 -9.74
CA PHE A 919 -10.06 19.63 -9.01
C PHE A 919 -10.26 19.53 -7.49
N TYR A 920 -11.18 20.30 -6.91
CA TYR A 920 -11.50 20.24 -5.49
C TYR A 920 -12.20 18.91 -5.10
N GLY A 921 -13.03 18.34 -5.98
CA GLY A 921 -13.59 17.00 -5.81
C GLY A 921 -12.50 15.90 -5.72
N LYS A 922 -11.47 15.96 -6.57
CA LYS A 922 -10.28 15.08 -6.49
C LYS A 922 -9.45 15.27 -5.21
N LEU A 923 -9.60 16.41 -4.55
CA LEU A 923 -9.04 16.76 -3.25
C LEU A 923 -10.01 16.46 -2.08
N GLY A 924 -11.09 15.72 -2.34
CA GLY A 924 -12.07 15.28 -1.34
C GLY A 924 -12.90 16.39 -0.71
N PHE A 925 -13.11 17.49 -1.43
CA PHE A 925 -14.14 18.48 -1.09
C PHE A 925 -15.49 18.02 -1.66
N VAL A 926 -16.57 18.37 -0.97
CA VAL A 926 -17.96 18.06 -1.35
C VAL A 926 -18.80 19.33 -1.42
N ASP A 927 -19.87 19.31 -2.20
CA ASP A 927 -20.78 20.46 -2.34
C ASP A 927 -21.51 20.77 -1.03
N TYR A 928 -21.41 22.02 -0.57
CA TYR A 928 -22.08 22.49 0.62
C TYR A 928 -23.51 22.95 0.30
N ASN A 929 -24.43 21.98 0.25
CA ASN A 929 -25.85 22.23 -0.04
C ASN A 929 -26.64 22.56 1.24
N GLN A 930 -26.97 23.84 1.46
CA GLN A 930 -27.99 24.26 2.43
C GLN A 930 -28.92 25.33 1.83
N GLY A 931 -30.23 25.09 1.90
CA GLY A 931 -31.26 25.80 1.13
C GLY A 931 -31.64 27.20 1.63
N GLN A 932 -30.70 28.13 1.79
CA GLN A 932 -30.99 29.57 1.91
C GLN A 932 -29.97 30.41 1.12
N GLU A 933 -30.51 31.26 0.23
CA GLU A 933 -29.81 32.28 -0.55
C GLU A 933 -28.48 31.84 -1.21
N GLU A 934 -28.59 30.98 -2.21
CA GLU A 934 -27.55 30.84 -3.23
C GLU A 934 -27.23 32.21 -3.83
N LEU A 935 -25.99 32.67 -3.69
CA LEU A 935 -25.44 33.75 -4.52
C LEU A 935 -25.45 33.26 -5.97
N PRO A 936 -26.24 33.85 -6.88
CA PRO A 936 -26.45 33.29 -8.21
C PRO A 936 -25.13 33.23 -8.98
N GLY A 937 -24.65 32.00 -9.25
CA GLY A 937 -23.42 31.74 -9.97
C GLY A 937 -22.19 31.36 -9.12
N VAL A 938 -22.32 31.13 -7.82
CA VAL A 938 -21.22 30.67 -6.94
C VAL A 938 -21.58 29.35 -6.24
N VAL A 939 -20.67 28.38 -6.28
CA VAL A 939 -20.75 27.11 -5.53
C VAL A 939 -19.75 27.14 -4.38
N THR A 940 -20.19 26.67 -3.20
CA THR A 940 -19.30 26.47 -2.05
C THR A 940 -19.01 24.99 -1.91
N MET A 941 -17.73 24.61 -1.90
CA MET A 941 -17.30 23.24 -1.59
C MET A 941 -16.59 23.22 -0.25
N SER A 942 -16.79 22.17 0.56
CA SER A 942 -16.21 22.06 1.89
C SER A 942 -15.63 20.68 2.19
N ARG A 943 -14.77 20.61 3.22
CA ARG A 943 -14.10 19.40 3.68
C ARG A 943 -13.90 19.44 5.20
N SER A 944 -14.25 18.35 5.88
CA SER A 944 -13.92 18.10 7.29
C SER A 944 -12.50 17.53 7.45
N PHE A 945 -11.92 17.67 8.65
CA PHE A 945 -10.51 17.35 8.91
C PHE A 945 -10.27 15.89 9.31
#